data_AF-A0A6C2U6H5-F1
#
_entry.id   AF-A0A6C2U6H5-F1
#
_cell.length_a   1.000
_cell.length_b   1.000
_cell.length_c   1.000
_cell.angle_alpha   90.00
_cell.angle_beta   90.00
_cell.angle_gamma   90.00
#
_symmetry.space_group_name_H-M   'P 1'
#
loop_
_entity.id
_entity.type
_entity.pdbx_description
1 polymer ?
#
loop_
_entity_poly.entity_id
_entity_poly.type
_entity_poly.pdbx_seq_one_letter_code
_entity_poly.pdbx_strand_id
1 'polypeptide(L)'
;MRNEMKAFACVATVALLGASLAQAQLTWDVVPGTVGIGDNAIAHSNGVWDATSGNWTADGGTNNVLWISGADAVFGNNESNTAVTIDIPDAGVTVGDLTLEPGGGKVSLQAINDNIGAITVNPGGATWDTGGREIEIVGLNTSNDTRVIMTPGDTLTVVGGGTFDAGERQQNANWVATGATNDIQDGVTVRGCVNNVGQFDMIKLEGGTTYIHERNSGQTYNNDWELGAGIVSFDNRFTRPYVINGVISGPGTLLVKDLGGTGQDSRLQLNQTNTFTGGIIVDSSNNLARLSISGDHQLGAVPATFDPDNIVLRNGGMMKLTTVTLNLNRGITLENGVGGVILNSAPSTIGSPITGPGSFRVGWDGDSSGNAVILTTNNTYEGETNPRRGTIQLGIENALPTTTVLSIGGSAGASVLEMNGFNQTIGGLTTTGGNTRQIENNSATSVTLTINVASSNTYDYAANFADVGDIALVKEGAGVQRLSRSGGYSKNPVSLTINGGELEQSGTAFAVPITVNSGGTLGGIGTTLSNVVVMSGGSISPGNNDGWNSVKIEGANLDLSDMIDDNAGGLQIGFGAAFDSIIVSTNASGLGGTLDMDGPTGSDLGFSDFTFTDQDGVASGVYPILVAQSIVGTLDATDLGGDVGDLGATGMLSLSNNTVWLTIDGVDTSEYGQWASTFDLPKGSDLVDTDDDGYNNFQEFAFGGDPTNDLVVGMVPVAGTLDDGSTNWLTMVYGERTNDNPGVTYTVETVDDLVFGTWTNDVTFLGYGDTVDGITPVTNAIPIDNTKDFLGVFLEKQE
;
A
#
# COMPACT_ATOMS: atom_id res chain seq x y z
N MET A 1 71.57 -19.59 -69.93
CA MET A 1 72.29 -19.84 -68.66
C MET A 1 71.42 -19.32 -67.53
N ARG A 2 71.02 -20.25 -66.64
CA ARG A 2 70.32 -20.13 -65.34
C ARG A 2 69.06 -19.24 -65.27
N ASN A 3 67.91 -19.91 -65.41
CA ASN A 3 66.64 -19.48 -64.82
C ASN A 3 66.60 -19.95 -63.36
N GLU A 4 66.29 -19.04 -62.44
CA GLU A 4 66.02 -19.35 -61.03
C GLU A 4 64.58 -19.82 -60.88
N MET A 5 64.40 -21.11 -60.59
CA MET A 5 63.12 -21.71 -60.21
C MET A 5 62.94 -21.61 -58.69
N LYS A 6 61.89 -20.88 -58.27
CA LYS A 6 61.36 -20.88 -56.91
C LYS A 6 60.69 -22.23 -56.64
N ALA A 7 61.17 -22.97 -55.64
CA ALA A 7 60.52 -24.18 -55.14
C ALA A 7 59.58 -23.82 -53.97
N PHE A 8 58.29 -24.05 -54.18
CA PHE A 8 57.26 -24.11 -53.15
C PHE A 8 57.51 -25.37 -52.30
N ALA A 9 57.80 -25.21 -51.01
CA ALA A 9 57.75 -26.31 -50.05
C ALA A 9 56.30 -26.44 -49.55
N CYS A 10 55.59 -27.44 -50.07
CA CYS A 10 54.35 -27.93 -49.46
C CYS A 10 54.72 -28.61 -48.14
N VAL A 11 54.40 -27.97 -47.01
CA VAL A 11 54.41 -28.65 -45.72
C VAL A 11 53.12 -29.46 -45.65
N ALA A 12 53.25 -30.78 -45.81
CA ALA A 12 52.19 -31.69 -45.46
C ALA A 12 52.05 -31.67 -43.92
N THR A 13 51.07 -30.92 -43.43
CA THR A 13 50.54 -31.14 -42.09
C THR A 13 49.91 -32.52 -42.10
N VAL A 14 50.59 -33.50 -41.51
CA VAL A 14 49.94 -34.75 -41.13
C VAL A 14 48.96 -34.36 -40.04
N ALA A 15 47.69 -34.17 -40.42
CA ALA A 15 46.61 -34.30 -39.47
C ALA A 15 46.67 -35.74 -38.96
N LEU A 16 47.23 -35.95 -37.77
CA LEU A 16 46.79 -37.07 -36.96
C LEU A 16 45.30 -36.80 -36.69
N LEU A 17 44.45 -37.35 -37.56
CA LEU A 17 43.14 -37.80 -37.15
C LEU A 17 43.41 -38.81 -36.03
N GLY A 18 43.42 -38.34 -34.79
CA GLY A 18 43.18 -39.21 -33.67
C GLY A 18 41.80 -39.81 -33.92
N ALA A 19 41.77 -41.03 -34.43
CA ALA A 19 40.58 -41.84 -34.28
C ALA A 19 40.32 -41.87 -32.77
N SER A 20 39.21 -41.26 -32.32
CA SER A 20 38.68 -41.59 -31.02
C SER A 20 38.51 -43.11 -31.03
N LEU A 21 39.26 -43.81 -30.19
CA LEU A 21 38.88 -45.15 -29.82
C LEU A 21 37.47 -44.97 -29.24
N ALA A 22 36.45 -45.56 -29.87
CA ALA A 22 35.10 -45.54 -29.31
C ALA A 22 35.22 -46.02 -27.85
N GLN A 23 34.89 -45.15 -26.90
CA GLN A 23 34.83 -45.51 -25.50
C GLN A 23 33.80 -46.64 -25.37
N ALA A 24 34.11 -47.65 -24.56
CA ALA A 24 33.15 -48.73 -24.34
C ALA A 24 31.95 -48.12 -23.60
N GLN A 25 30.76 -48.21 -24.19
CA GLN A 25 29.52 -47.82 -23.51
C GLN A 25 29.02 -48.99 -22.68
N LEU A 26 28.77 -48.75 -21.40
CA LEU A 26 28.25 -49.73 -20.46
C LEU A 26 26.88 -49.29 -19.96
N THR A 27 25.89 -50.17 -20.07
CA THR A 27 24.56 -49.96 -19.50
C THR A 27 24.44 -50.66 -18.16
N TRP A 28 23.85 -49.98 -17.19
CA TRP A 28 23.58 -50.48 -15.84
C TRP A 28 22.63 -51.68 -15.90
N ASP A 29 23.11 -52.84 -15.44
CA ASP A 29 22.37 -54.10 -15.40
C ASP A 29 22.76 -54.93 -14.17
N VAL A 30 21.84 -55.01 -13.20
CA VAL A 30 22.10 -55.60 -11.89
C VAL A 30 21.92 -57.11 -11.82
N VAL A 31 21.44 -57.75 -12.89
CA VAL A 31 21.17 -59.20 -12.90
C VAL A 31 22.09 -59.87 -13.92
N PRO A 32 22.86 -60.91 -13.54
CA PRO A 32 22.84 -61.64 -12.26
C PRO A 32 23.67 -61.00 -11.14
N GLY A 33 24.28 -59.83 -11.37
CA GLY A 33 25.13 -59.15 -10.38
C GLY A 33 26.50 -59.79 -10.18
N THR A 34 26.96 -60.55 -11.18
CA THR A 34 28.27 -61.23 -11.21
C THR A 34 28.86 -61.18 -12.62
N VAL A 35 30.19 -61.20 -12.73
CA VAL A 35 30.86 -61.17 -14.04
C VAL A 35 30.64 -62.49 -14.77
N GLY A 36 30.20 -62.42 -16.03
CA GLY A 36 30.00 -63.60 -16.89
C GLY A 36 28.71 -63.53 -17.69
N ILE A 37 28.13 -64.69 -17.99
CA ILE A 37 26.89 -64.81 -18.76
C ILE A 37 25.75 -64.10 -18.01
N GLY A 38 25.12 -63.14 -18.67
CA GLY A 38 23.97 -62.40 -18.16
C GLY A 38 22.65 -63.12 -18.40
N ASP A 39 21.52 -62.47 -18.12
CA ASP A 39 20.18 -63.03 -18.31
C ASP A 39 19.54 -62.68 -19.67
N ASN A 40 20.28 -62.01 -20.56
CA ASN A 40 19.86 -61.46 -21.86
C ASN A 40 18.77 -60.38 -21.74
N ALA A 41 18.70 -59.69 -20.61
CA ALA A 41 17.86 -58.52 -20.39
C ALA A 41 18.66 -57.42 -19.68
N ILE A 42 18.17 -56.19 -19.75
CA ILE A 42 18.71 -55.10 -18.92
C ILE A 42 17.79 -54.98 -17.72
N ALA A 43 18.29 -55.36 -16.54
CA ALA A 43 17.54 -55.32 -15.30
C ALA A 43 17.96 -54.13 -14.43
N HIS A 44 16.97 -53.47 -13.82
CA HIS A 44 17.17 -52.32 -12.93
C HIS A 44 16.54 -52.59 -11.57
N SER A 45 17.17 -52.09 -10.50
CA SER A 45 16.57 -52.10 -9.16
C SER A 45 17.11 -50.97 -8.28
N ASN A 46 16.29 -50.54 -7.32
CA ASN A 46 16.76 -49.65 -6.25
C ASN A 46 17.75 -50.37 -5.34
N GLY A 47 18.61 -49.60 -4.68
CA GLY A 47 19.53 -50.12 -3.68
C GLY A 47 20.94 -49.58 -3.83
N VAL A 48 21.84 -50.13 -3.01
CA VAL A 48 23.27 -49.82 -3.03
C VAL A 48 23.99 -50.91 -3.80
N TRP A 49 24.81 -50.52 -4.77
CA TRP A 49 25.53 -51.42 -5.64
C TRP A 49 26.97 -50.94 -5.84
N ASP A 50 27.95 -51.83 -5.80
CA ASP A 50 29.35 -51.44 -5.97
C ASP A 50 29.79 -51.42 -7.44
N ALA A 51 30.82 -50.61 -7.74
CA ALA A 51 31.43 -50.53 -9.07
C ALA A 51 32.41 -51.70 -9.41
N THR A 52 32.64 -52.61 -8.46
CA THR A 52 33.58 -53.74 -8.54
C THR A 52 32.93 -55.10 -8.76
N SER A 53 31.60 -55.14 -8.85
CA SER A 53 30.75 -56.31 -9.15
C SER A 53 30.27 -56.26 -10.60
N GLY A 54 29.81 -57.41 -11.12
CA GLY A 54 29.34 -57.54 -12.50
C GLY A 54 27.96 -56.95 -12.70
N ASN A 55 27.85 -55.62 -12.63
CA ASN A 55 26.59 -54.85 -12.67
C ASN A 55 26.43 -54.01 -13.96
N TRP A 56 27.23 -54.29 -14.98
CA TRP A 56 27.28 -53.52 -16.21
C TRP A 56 27.27 -54.42 -17.43
N THR A 57 26.70 -54.00 -18.54
CA THR A 57 26.69 -54.77 -19.79
C THR A 57 26.97 -53.87 -20.99
N ALA A 58 27.69 -54.39 -22.00
CA ALA A 58 27.92 -53.72 -23.28
C ALA A 58 27.10 -54.35 -24.43
N ASP A 59 26.36 -55.43 -24.14
CA ASP A 59 25.75 -56.31 -25.15
C ASP A 59 24.29 -56.67 -24.81
N GLY A 60 23.59 -55.74 -24.16
CA GLY A 60 22.15 -55.84 -23.87
C GLY A 60 21.80 -56.92 -22.84
N GLY A 61 22.69 -57.17 -21.87
CA GLY A 61 22.52 -58.17 -20.82
C GLY A 61 22.98 -59.58 -21.21
N THR A 62 23.65 -59.75 -22.37
CA THR A 62 24.18 -61.06 -22.77
C THR A 62 25.35 -61.46 -21.87
N ASN A 63 26.20 -60.51 -21.49
CA ASN A 63 27.23 -60.66 -20.47
C ASN A 63 27.27 -59.45 -19.54
N ASN A 64 27.47 -59.74 -18.25
CA ASN A 64 27.73 -58.71 -17.25
C ASN A 64 29.22 -58.63 -16.96
N VAL A 65 29.71 -57.41 -16.81
CA VAL A 65 31.10 -57.03 -16.62
C VAL A 65 31.22 -56.05 -15.44
N LEU A 66 32.44 -55.87 -14.97
CA LEU A 66 32.77 -54.80 -14.01
C LEU A 66 32.68 -53.44 -14.70
N TRP A 67 32.58 -52.35 -13.92
CA TRP A 67 32.78 -51.02 -14.49
C TRP A 67 34.20 -50.92 -15.03
N ILE A 68 34.33 -50.80 -16.36
CA ILE A 68 35.60 -50.54 -17.03
C ILE A 68 35.98 -49.07 -16.82
N SER A 69 37.04 -48.78 -16.08
CA SER A 69 37.51 -47.41 -15.87
C SER A 69 37.75 -46.67 -17.20
N GLY A 70 37.11 -45.52 -17.38
CA GLY A 70 37.13 -44.71 -18.60
C GLY A 70 36.03 -45.02 -19.61
N ALA A 71 35.16 -45.99 -19.32
CA ALA A 71 33.95 -46.28 -20.08
C ALA A 71 32.85 -45.24 -19.84
N ASP A 72 31.96 -45.12 -20.82
CA ASP A 72 30.72 -44.36 -20.69
C ASP A 72 29.70 -45.19 -19.92
N ALA A 73 28.89 -44.54 -19.09
CA ALA A 73 27.93 -45.17 -18.20
C ALA A 73 26.50 -44.72 -18.53
N VAL A 74 25.63 -45.68 -18.84
CA VAL A 74 24.20 -45.44 -19.10
C VAL A 74 23.36 -46.06 -18.00
N PHE A 75 22.61 -45.22 -17.29
CA PHE A 75 21.62 -45.61 -16.30
C PHE A 75 20.22 -45.58 -16.95
N GLY A 76 19.73 -46.76 -17.33
CA GLY A 76 18.41 -46.91 -17.92
C GLY A 76 17.26 -46.51 -16.97
N ASN A 77 16.08 -46.22 -17.56
CA ASN A 77 14.88 -45.88 -16.80
C ASN A 77 13.93 -47.09 -16.63
N ASN A 78 13.37 -47.26 -15.42
CA ASN A 78 12.23 -48.11 -15.15
C ASN A 78 11.33 -47.45 -14.08
N GLU A 79 10.01 -47.60 -14.17
CA GLU A 79 9.01 -47.04 -13.23
C GLU A 79 9.27 -47.40 -11.76
N SER A 80 10.03 -48.47 -11.50
CA SER A 80 10.42 -48.93 -10.16
C SER A 80 11.74 -48.33 -9.62
N ASN A 81 12.54 -47.67 -10.47
CA ASN A 81 13.90 -47.22 -10.14
C ASN A 81 13.95 -45.75 -9.73
N THR A 82 13.50 -45.44 -8.52
CA THR A 82 13.41 -44.07 -8.00
C THR A 82 14.68 -43.61 -7.27
N ALA A 83 15.55 -44.53 -6.83
CA ALA A 83 16.83 -44.20 -6.20
C ALA A 83 17.87 -45.34 -6.31
N VAL A 84 18.96 -45.09 -7.03
CA VAL A 84 20.14 -45.97 -7.10
C VAL A 84 21.29 -45.31 -6.36
N THR A 85 22.04 -46.07 -5.57
CA THR A 85 23.33 -45.63 -5.02
C THR A 85 24.44 -46.53 -5.55
N ILE A 86 25.48 -45.92 -6.11
CA ILE A 86 26.67 -46.60 -6.62
C ILE A 86 27.85 -46.34 -5.68
N ASP A 87 28.31 -47.42 -5.06
CA ASP A 87 29.46 -47.45 -4.17
C ASP A 87 30.76 -47.40 -4.98
N ILE A 88 31.49 -46.30 -4.83
CA ILE A 88 32.77 -46.01 -5.46
C ILE A 88 33.89 -46.59 -4.60
N PRO A 89 34.73 -47.50 -5.13
CA PRO A 89 35.80 -48.13 -4.37
C PRO A 89 36.90 -47.14 -4.00
N ASP A 90 37.71 -47.48 -2.99
CA ASP A 90 38.84 -46.66 -2.53
C ASP A 90 39.87 -46.36 -3.62
N ALA A 91 39.99 -47.25 -4.62
CA ALA A 91 40.85 -47.04 -5.79
C ALA A 91 40.32 -45.96 -6.76
N GLY A 92 39.06 -45.56 -6.59
CA GLY A 92 38.33 -44.67 -7.48
C GLY A 92 37.89 -45.34 -8.78
N VAL A 93 37.16 -44.58 -9.60
CA VAL A 93 36.74 -44.96 -10.95
C VAL A 93 36.90 -43.77 -11.88
N THR A 94 37.40 -44.00 -13.10
CA THR A 94 37.35 -42.99 -14.18
C THR A 94 36.04 -43.14 -14.94
N VAL A 95 35.33 -42.05 -15.18
CA VAL A 95 34.01 -42.03 -15.82
C VAL A 95 34.10 -41.20 -17.10
N GLY A 96 33.72 -41.81 -18.22
CA GLY A 96 33.48 -41.13 -19.50
C GLY A 96 32.18 -40.34 -19.46
N ASP A 97 31.42 -40.41 -20.55
CA ASP A 97 30.08 -39.85 -20.58
C ASP A 97 29.16 -40.59 -19.61
N LEU A 98 28.28 -39.87 -18.94
CA LEU A 98 27.31 -40.40 -18.00
C LEU A 98 25.92 -40.03 -18.50
N THR A 99 25.03 -40.99 -18.71
CA THR A 99 23.69 -40.73 -19.23
C THR A 99 22.65 -41.37 -18.33
N LEU A 100 21.74 -40.57 -17.80
CA LEU A 100 20.52 -41.05 -17.18
C LEU A 100 19.43 -41.00 -18.23
N GLU A 101 18.83 -42.15 -18.57
CA GLU A 101 17.70 -42.14 -19.50
C GLU A 101 16.50 -41.39 -18.88
N PRO A 102 15.69 -40.69 -19.70
CA PRO A 102 14.59 -39.86 -19.21
C PRO A 102 13.63 -40.61 -18.30
N GLY A 103 13.33 -40.04 -17.13
CA GLY A 103 12.50 -40.68 -16.11
C GLY A 103 12.39 -39.90 -14.80
N GLY A 104 12.01 -40.58 -13.72
CA GLY A 104 12.02 -40.01 -12.37
C GLY A 104 13.17 -40.55 -11.51
N GLY A 105 13.39 -39.94 -10.34
CA GLY A 105 14.33 -40.44 -9.34
C GLY A 105 15.76 -39.92 -9.48
N LYS A 106 16.68 -40.53 -8.73
CA LYS A 106 18.09 -40.11 -8.65
C LYS A 106 19.10 -41.25 -8.74
N VAL A 107 20.30 -40.93 -9.21
CA VAL A 107 21.49 -41.79 -9.15
C VAL A 107 22.53 -41.10 -8.26
N SER A 108 22.81 -41.71 -7.11
CA SER A 108 23.78 -41.24 -6.13
C SER A 108 25.10 -41.96 -6.33
N LEU A 109 26.21 -41.23 -6.44
CA LEU A 109 27.55 -41.79 -6.46
C LEU A 109 28.20 -41.52 -5.09
N GLN A 110 28.51 -42.59 -4.36
CA GLN A 110 28.93 -42.55 -2.95
C GLN A 110 30.23 -43.32 -2.75
N ALA A 111 31.21 -42.80 -2.02
CA ALA A 111 32.40 -43.56 -1.68
C ALA A 111 32.07 -44.74 -0.75
N ILE A 112 32.84 -45.83 -0.80
CA ILE A 112 32.68 -46.92 0.21
C ILE A 112 33.23 -46.48 1.57
N ASN A 113 34.32 -45.72 1.55
CA ASN A 113 34.91 -45.12 2.74
C ASN A 113 34.97 -43.60 2.58
N ASP A 114 34.60 -42.91 3.65
CA ASP A 114 34.53 -41.46 3.71
C ASP A 114 35.83 -40.77 3.25
N ASN A 115 35.72 -39.85 2.30
CA ASN A 115 36.80 -39.07 1.69
C ASN A 115 37.87 -39.87 0.90
N ILE A 116 37.71 -41.17 0.70
CA ILE A 116 38.71 -42.01 0.02
C ILE A 116 38.36 -42.19 -1.47
N GLY A 117 37.21 -42.81 -1.75
CA GLY A 117 36.74 -43.09 -3.10
C GLY A 117 36.56 -41.81 -3.93
N ALA A 118 37.06 -41.82 -5.17
CA ALA A 118 37.05 -40.67 -6.05
C ALA A 118 36.49 -41.03 -7.44
N ILE A 119 35.73 -40.09 -8.00
CA ILE A 119 35.31 -40.11 -9.39
C ILE A 119 36.29 -39.25 -10.18
N THR A 120 36.99 -39.83 -11.14
CA THR A 120 37.85 -39.06 -12.06
C THR A 120 37.08 -38.88 -13.36
N VAL A 121 36.88 -37.64 -13.82
CA VAL A 121 36.33 -37.40 -15.16
C VAL A 121 37.39 -37.78 -16.20
N ASN A 122 36.98 -38.45 -17.28
CA ASN A 122 37.90 -38.89 -18.32
C ASN A 122 38.72 -37.71 -18.90
N PRO A 123 40.04 -37.86 -19.11
CA PRO A 123 40.84 -36.80 -19.70
C PRO A 123 40.31 -36.37 -21.07
N GLY A 124 40.25 -35.07 -21.31
CA GLY A 124 39.60 -34.48 -22.48
C GLY A 124 38.15 -34.05 -22.25
N GLY A 125 37.60 -34.32 -21.07
CA GLY A 125 36.24 -33.95 -20.68
C GLY A 125 35.22 -35.08 -20.84
N ALA A 126 34.00 -34.82 -20.36
CA ALA A 126 32.87 -35.73 -20.46
C ALA A 126 31.54 -34.97 -20.47
N THR A 127 30.49 -35.62 -20.96
CA THR A 127 29.10 -35.14 -20.89
C THR A 127 28.30 -35.98 -19.91
N TRP A 128 27.73 -35.32 -18.90
CA TRP A 128 26.85 -35.93 -17.90
C TRP A 128 25.42 -35.46 -18.12
N ASP A 129 24.63 -36.30 -18.79
CA ASP A 129 23.22 -36.08 -19.08
C ASP A 129 22.34 -36.56 -17.93
N THR A 130 21.64 -35.61 -17.32
CA THR A 130 20.71 -35.87 -16.22
C THR A 130 19.41 -36.51 -16.67
N GLY A 131 19.02 -36.42 -17.95
CA GLY A 131 17.74 -36.93 -18.46
C GLY A 131 16.51 -36.42 -17.72
N GLY A 132 16.56 -35.22 -17.14
CA GLY A 132 15.51 -34.66 -16.29
C GLY A 132 15.48 -35.23 -14.85
N ARG A 133 16.40 -36.14 -14.51
CA ARG A 133 16.56 -36.80 -13.20
C ARG A 133 17.64 -36.10 -12.37
N GLU A 134 18.03 -36.69 -11.25
CA GLU A 134 19.11 -36.15 -10.39
C GLU A 134 20.36 -37.04 -10.44
N ILE A 135 21.50 -36.44 -10.78
CA ILE A 135 22.83 -37.00 -10.54
C ILE A 135 23.34 -36.40 -9.23
N GLU A 136 23.48 -37.24 -8.20
CA GLU A 136 23.92 -36.82 -6.87
C GLU A 136 25.34 -37.35 -6.61
N ILE A 137 26.28 -36.46 -6.36
CA ILE A 137 27.59 -36.80 -5.82
C ILE A 137 27.49 -36.65 -4.30
N VAL A 138 27.50 -37.78 -3.59
CA VAL A 138 27.21 -37.77 -2.15
C VAL A 138 28.29 -36.96 -1.41
N GLY A 139 27.83 -35.94 -0.71
CA GLY A 139 28.64 -35.04 0.12
C GLY A 139 27.88 -34.63 1.37
N LEU A 140 27.62 -35.58 2.28
CA LEU A 140 26.94 -35.34 3.54
C LEU A 140 27.88 -35.67 4.70
N ASN A 141 28.00 -34.71 5.64
CA ASN A 141 28.85 -34.72 6.85
C ASN A 141 28.73 -35.95 7.77
N THR A 142 27.85 -36.90 7.48
CA THR A 142 27.58 -38.11 8.28
C THR A 142 27.68 -39.40 7.45
N SER A 143 28.17 -39.33 6.21
CA SER A 143 28.23 -40.43 5.25
C SER A 143 29.60 -40.51 4.59
N ASN A 144 29.73 -41.40 3.60
CA ASN A 144 30.95 -41.56 2.83
C ASN A 144 31.04 -40.50 1.72
N ASP A 145 31.69 -39.37 2.01
CA ASP A 145 31.80 -38.28 1.05
C ASP A 145 32.63 -38.69 -0.19
N THR A 146 32.14 -38.30 -1.38
CA THR A 146 32.77 -38.59 -2.67
C THR A 146 33.38 -37.32 -3.26
N ARG A 147 34.62 -37.41 -3.74
CA ARG A 147 35.27 -36.31 -4.46
C ARG A 147 35.28 -36.55 -5.97
N VAL A 148 35.19 -35.47 -6.74
CA VAL A 148 35.43 -35.48 -8.18
C VAL A 148 36.83 -34.93 -8.47
N ILE A 149 37.53 -35.55 -9.40
CA ILE A 149 38.87 -35.16 -9.87
C ILE A 149 38.78 -34.88 -11.37
N MET A 150 39.34 -33.74 -11.79
CA MET A 150 39.38 -33.33 -13.19
C MET A 150 40.77 -32.81 -13.56
N THR A 151 41.16 -33.01 -14.83
CA THR A 151 42.42 -32.47 -15.34
C THR A 151 42.25 -30.98 -15.64
N PRO A 152 43.26 -30.13 -15.33
CA PRO A 152 43.25 -28.75 -15.78
C PRO A 152 43.09 -28.65 -17.30
N GLY A 153 42.19 -27.78 -17.76
CA GLY A 153 41.84 -27.60 -19.17
C GLY A 153 40.69 -28.47 -19.68
N ASP A 154 40.24 -29.48 -18.92
CA ASP A 154 39.08 -30.29 -19.27
C ASP A 154 37.75 -29.56 -18.97
N THR A 155 36.71 -29.94 -19.69
CA THR A 155 35.33 -29.48 -19.47
C THR A 155 34.44 -30.66 -19.09
N LEU A 156 33.69 -30.52 -18.00
CA LEU A 156 32.54 -31.37 -17.68
C LEU A 156 31.30 -30.65 -18.19
N THR A 157 30.62 -31.22 -19.19
CA THR A 157 29.36 -30.70 -19.69
C THR A 157 28.20 -31.39 -18.99
N VAL A 158 27.22 -30.64 -18.48
CA VAL A 158 26.04 -31.20 -17.81
C VAL A 158 24.78 -30.75 -18.55
N VAL A 159 23.95 -31.71 -18.95
CA VAL A 159 22.78 -31.50 -19.84
C VAL A 159 21.53 -32.20 -19.30
N GLY A 160 20.40 -32.07 -20.00
CA GLY A 160 19.19 -32.86 -19.75
C GLY A 160 18.15 -32.22 -18.82
N GLY A 161 18.37 -31.00 -18.33
CA GLY A 161 17.39 -30.20 -17.57
C GLY A 161 16.99 -30.72 -16.18
N GLY A 162 17.67 -31.75 -15.68
CA GLY A 162 17.47 -32.31 -14.35
C GLY A 162 18.24 -31.58 -13.25
N THR A 163 18.70 -32.31 -12.23
CA THR A 163 19.52 -31.78 -11.13
C THR A 163 20.91 -32.39 -11.15
N PHE A 164 21.93 -31.54 -11.04
CA PHE A 164 23.29 -31.92 -10.72
C PHE A 164 23.59 -31.50 -9.27
N ASP A 165 23.52 -32.47 -8.35
CA ASP A 165 23.75 -32.25 -6.93
C ASP A 165 25.19 -32.61 -6.58
N ALA A 166 26.05 -31.60 -6.42
CA ALA A 166 27.45 -31.78 -6.06
C ALA A 166 27.66 -32.06 -4.56
N GLY A 167 26.61 -32.00 -3.75
CA GLY A 167 26.63 -32.24 -2.31
C GLY A 167 26.71 -30.97 -1.43
N GLU A 168 26.20 -31.09 -0.20
CA GLU A 168 25.97 -29.99 0.77
C GLU A 168 27.18 -29.74 1.71
N ARG A 169 27.92 -30.78 2.10
CA ARG A 169 28.82 -30.73 3.28
C ARG A 169 30.09 -31.56 3.21
N GLN A 170 30.82 -31.52 2.10
CA GLN A 170 32.11 -32.20 2.02
C GLN A 170 33.08 -31.67 3.09
N GLN A 171 33.46 -32.51 4.05
CA GLN A 171 34.52 -32.22 5.00
C GLN A 171 35.72 -33.09 4.68
N ASN A 172 36.70 -32.52 3.96
CA ASN A 172 37.95 -33.17 3.52
C ASN A 172 37.87 -33.98 2.21
N ALA A 173 36.70 -34.09 1.57
CA ALA A 173 36.50 -34.61 0.20
C ALA A 173 36.35 -33.50 -0.85
N ASN A 174 37.10 -32.41 -0.72
CA ASN A 174 37.04 -31.32 -1.71
C ASN A 174 37.32 -31.86 -3.12
N TRP A 175 36.58 -31.34 -4.09
CA TRP A 175 36.84 -31.66 -5.49
C TRP A 175 38.20 -31.12 -5.90
N VAL A 176 38.84 -31.81 -6.84
CA VAL A 176 40.13 -31.43 -7.42
C VAL A 176 39.87 -31.06 -8.87
N ALA A 177 39.44 -29.82 -9.10
CA ALA A 177 38.99 -29.33 -10.41
C ALA A 177 39.63 -28.00 -10.82
N THR A 178 40.71 -27.59 -10.15
CA THR A 178 41.44 -26.36 -10.49
C THR A 178 41.92 -26.40 -11.93
N GLY A 179 41.68 -25.33 -12.68
CA GLY A 179 41.96 -25.23 -14.12
C GLY A 179 40.90 -25.85 -15.02
N ALA A 180 39.88 -26.54 -14.48
CA ALA A 180 38.82 -27.16 -15.26
C ALA A 180 37.57 -26.27 -15.36
N THR A 181 36.70 -26.57 -16.33
CA THR A 181 35.41 -25.91 -16.54
C THR A 181 34.25 -26.87 -16.24
N ASN A 182 33.21 -26.37 -15.57
CA ASN A 182 31.90 -27.02 -15.55
C ASN A 182 30.94 -26.23 -16.46
N ASP A 183 30.42 -26.87 -17.50
CA ASP A 183 29.56 -26.26 -18.52
C ASP A 183 28.13 -26.79 -18.39
N ILE A 184 27.25 -25.99 -17.81
CA ILE A 184 25.88 -26.38 -17.46
C ILE A 184 24.93 -25.86 -18.53
N GLN A 185 24.17 -26.77 -19.13
CA GLN A 185 23.28 -26.53 -20.26
C GLN A 185 21.87 -27.05 -19.96
N ASP A 186 20.94 -26.82 -20.89
CA ASP A 186 19.54 -27.30 -20.87
C ASP A 186 18.74 -26.92 -19.62
N GLY A 187 19.09 -25.83 -18.94
CA GLY A 187 18.37 -25.35 -17.76
C GLY A 187 18.50 -26.24 -16.51
N VAL A 188 19.57 -27.04 -16.43
CA VAL A 188 19.86 -27.91 -15.27
C VAL A 188 19.88 -27.10 -13.95
N THR A 189 19.38 -27.70 -12.87
CA THR A 189 19.57 -27.17 -11.51
C THR A 189 20.86 -27.70 -10.92
N VAL A 190 21.76 -26.81 -10.50
CA VAL A 190 23.04 -27.15 -9.88
C VAL A 190 22.99 -26.84 -8.41
N ARG A 191 23.37 -27.80 -7.57
CA ARG A 191 23.47 -27.62 -6.12
C ARG A 191 24.91 -27.82 -5.69
N GLY A 192 25.44 -26.94 -4.84
CA GLY A 192 26.77 -27.15 -4.29
C GLY A 192 27.28 -26.05 -3.36
N CYS A 193 28.52 -26.24 -2.93
CA CYS A 193 29.25 -25.39 -2.00
C CYS A 193 30.65 -25.03 -2.57
N VAL A 194 31.44 -24.26 -1.82
CA VAL A 194 32.82 -23.90 -2.24
C VAL A 194 33.75 -25.11 -2.40
N ASN A 195 33.48 -26.22 -1.69
CA ASN A 195 34.33 -27.40 -1.68
C ASN A 195 34.15 -28.28 -2.93
N ASN A 196 33.10 -28.05 -3.72
CA ASN A 196 32.84 -28.76 -4.98
C ASN A 196 32.77 -27.79 -6.17
N VAL A 197 31.64 -27.12 -6.36
CA VAL A 197 31.41 -26.13 -7.43
C VAL A 197 32.44 -25.00 -7.36
N GLY A 198 32.84 -24.57 -6.15
CA GLY A 198 33.87 -23.54 -5.99
C GLY A 198 35.32 -23.99 -6.27
N GLN A 199 35.56 -25.26 -6.63
CA GLN A 199 36.90 -25.78 -6.95
C GLN A 199 37.25 -25.71 -8.44
N PHE A 200 36.26 -25.51 -9.31
CA PHE A 200 36.49 -25.23 -10.73
C PHE A 200 37.11 -23.85 -10.91
N ASP A 201 37.79 -23.60 -12.03
CA ASP A 201 38.19 -22.23 -12.37
C ASP A 201 37.03 -21.47 -13.01
N MET A 202 36.19 -22.17 -13.78
CA MET A 202 35.07 -21.58 -14.51
C MET A 202 33.82 -22.44 -14.39
N ILE A 203 32.69 -21.78 -14.11
CA ILE A 203 31.35 -22.36 -14.20
C ILE A 203 30.57 -21.62 -15.27
N LYS A 204 30.05 -22.33 -16.27
CA LYS A 204 29.14 -21.77 -17.28
C LYS A 204 27.73 -22.23 -16.99
N LEU A 205 26.77 -21.31 -17.09
CA LEU A 205 25.36 -21.57 -16.79
C LEU A 205 24.52 -21.05 -17.96
N GLU A 206 23.86 -21.92 -18.71
CA GLU A 206 22.92 -21.53 -19.76
C GLU A 206 21.69 -20.80 -19.17
N GLY A 207 21.01 -19.98 -19.98
CA GLY A 207 19.72 -19.42 -19.60
C GLY A 207 18.71 -20.50 -19.22
N GLY A 208 18.01 -20.31 -18.10
CA GLY A 208 17.11 -21.29 -17.50
C GLY A 208 17.75 -22.05 -16.32
N THR A 209 19.08 -22.07 -16.22
CA THR A 209 19.78 -22.75 -15.13
C THR A 209 19.53 -22.09 -13.77
N THR A 210 19.43 -22.92 -12.73
CA THR A 210 19.38 -22.48 -11.33
C THR A 210 20.58 -23.03 -10.58
N TYR A 211 21.42 -22.14 -10.07
CA TYR A 211 22.44 -22.47 -9.07
C TYR A 211 21.87 -22.31 -7.66
N ILE A 212 22.06 -23.31 -6.80
CA ILE A 212 21.65 -23.28 -5.39
C ILE A 212 22.89 -23.41 -4.51
N HIS A 213 23.13 -22.41 -3.68
CA HIS A 213 24.14 -22.48 -2.62
C HIS A 213 23.66 -23.38 -1.48
N GLU A 214 24.46 -24.39 -1.16
CA GLU A 214 24.09 -25.48 -0.25
C GLU A 214 24.73 -25.41 1.15
N ARG A 215 25.30 -24.28 1.60
CA ARG A 215 26.02 -24.26 2.87
C ARG A 215 25.32 -23.49 3.99
N ASN A 216 25.13 -24.14 5.15
CA ASN A 216 24.74 -23.47 6.40
C ASN A 216 25.93 -22.75 7.11
N SER A 217 26.82 -22.13 6.36
CA SER A 217 27.86 -21.23 6.85
C SER A 217 28.26 -20.28 5.71
N GLY A 218 28.71 -19.07 6.02
CA GLY A 218 29.11 -18.14 4.97
C GLY A 218 30.29 -18.68 4.14
N GLN A 219 30.22 -18.54 2.82
CA GLN A 219 31.25 -19.05 1.89
C GLN A 219 31.66 -18.01 0.85
N THR A 220 32.83 -18.24 0.26
CA THR A 220 33.41 -17.38 -0.77
C THR A 220 33.90 -18.22 -1.94
N TYR A 221 33.30 -18.01 -3.10
CA TYR A 221 33.62 -18.65 -4.36
C TYR A 221 34.63 -17.80 -5.10
N ASN A 222 35.83 -18.32 -5.34
CA ASN A 222 36.90 -17.60 -6.04
C ASN A 222 36.93 -17.89 -7.55
N ASN A 223 36.09 -18.81 -8.01
CA ASN A 223 35.97 -19.19 -9.41
C ASN A 223 35.16 -18.18 -10.22
N ASP A 224 35.43 -18.12 -11.52
CA ASP A 224 34.70 -17.29 -12.47
C ASP A 224 33.40 -17.96 -12.92
N TRP A 225 32.47 -17.13 -13.41
CA TRP A 225 31.13 -17.54 -13.83
C TRP A 225 30.76 -16.92 -15.19
N GLU A 226 30.19 -17.70 -16.09
CA GLU A 226 29.69 -17.24 -17.39
C GLU A 226 28.18 -17.50 -17.51
N LEU A 227 27.38 -16.44 -17.67
CA LEU A 227 25.93 -16.51 -17.81
C LEU A 227 25.54 -16.54 -19.30
N GLY A 228 24.94 -17.63 -19.75
CA GLY A 228 24.35 -17.78 -21.08
C GLY A 228 23.13 -16.88 -21.28
N ALA A 229 22.71 -16.71 -22.52
CA ALA A 229 21.59 -15.81 -22.84
C ALA A 229 20.29 -16.29 -22.20
N GLY A 230 19.53 -15.37 -21.58
CA GLY A 230 18.35 -15.68 -20.78
C GLY A 230 18.60 -15.41 -19.30
N ILE A 231 17.73 -15.94 -18.44
CA ILE A 231 17.79 -15.74 -16.99
C ILE A 231 18.56 -16.90 -16.35
N VAL A 232 19.58 -16.59 -15.55
CA VAL A 232 20.27 -17.55 -14.69
C VAL A 232 19.98 -17.23 -13.24
N SER A 233 19.41 -18.18 -12.50
CA SER A 233 19.02 -18.00 -11.11
C SER A 233 20.17 -18.38 -10.17
N PHE A 234 20.45 -17.52 -9.20
CA PHE A 234 21.34 -17.75 -8.07
C PHE A 234 20.48 -17.75 -6.81
N ASP A 235 20.34 -18.93 -6.23
CA ASP A 235 19.52 -19.19 -5.08
C ASP A 235 20.35 -19.65 -3.88
N ASN A 236 19.76 -19.61 -2.71
CA ASN A 236 20.41 -19.94 -1.46
C ASN A 236 19.51 -20.81 -0.61
N ARG A 237 19.92 -22.04 -0.31
CA ARG A 237 19.09 -22.94 0.51
C ARG A 237 19.09 -22.55 1.98
N PHE A 238 20.17 -21.94 2.48
CA PHE A 238 20.35 -21.64 3.90
C PHE A 238 20.50 -20.14 4.11
N THR A 239 19.93 -19.61 5.19
CA THR A 239 20.00 -18.17 5.52
C THR A 239 21.42 -17.74 5.92
N ARG A 240 22.33 -17.63 4.94
CA ARG A 240 23.76 -17.36 5.12
C ARG A 240 24.28 -16.51 3.96
N PRO A 241 25.28 -15.65 4.19
CA PRO A 241 25.88 -14.89 3.10
C PRO A 241 26.75 -15.80 2.23
N TYR A 242 26.68 -15.65 0.91
CA TYR A 242 27.65 -16.24 0.00
C TYR A 242 28.21 -15.18 -0.94
N VAL A 243 29.52 -15.25 -1.16
CA VAL A 243 30.31 -14.21 -1.81
C VAL A 243 30.88 -14.76 -3.11
N ILE A 244 30.70 -14.05 -4.22
CA ILE A 244 31.38 -14.33 -5.48
C ILE A 244 32.56 -13.36 -5.63
N ASN A 245 33.76 -13.94 -5.55
CA ASN A 245 35.05 -13.29 -5.71
C ASN A 245 35.66 -13.49 -7.09
N GLY A 246 35.09 -14.36 -7.94
CA GLY A 246 35.44 -14.40 -9.36
C GLY A 246 34.62 -13.40 -10.18
N VAL A 247 34.98 -13.27 -11.45
CA VAL A 247 34.30 -12.42 -12.42
C VAL A 247 33.06 -13.15 -12.94
N ILE A 248 31.94 -12.44 -13.03
CA ILE A 248 30.74 -12.87 -13.74
C ILE A 248 30.72 -12.20 -15.14
N SER A 249 30.61 -13.00 -16.19
CA SER A 249 30.57 -12.57 -17.60
C SER A 249 29.38 -13.15 -18.36
N GLY A 250 29.23 -12.81 -19.64
CA GLY A 250 28.24 -13.41 -20.55
C GLY A 250 26.96 -12.56 -20.75
N PRO A 251 26.12 -12.93 -21.71
CA PRO A 251 24.93 -12.13 -22.05
C PRO A 251 23.75 -12.27 -21.08
N GLY A 252 23.79 -13.23 -20.14
CA GLY A 252 22.66 -13.57 -19.28
C GLY A 252 22.28 -12.51 -18.23
N THR A 253 21.02 -12.57 -17.81
CA THR A 253 20.46 -11.84 -16.67
C THR A 253 20.74 -12.63 -15.38
N LEU A 254 21.29 -11.96 -14.38
CA LEU A 254 21.48 -12.54 -13.04
C LEU A 254 20.19 -12.38 -12.22
N LEU A 255 19.50 -13.49 -11.93
CA LEU A 255 18.36 -13.51 -11.03
C LEU A 255 18.80 -13.95 -9.64
N VAL A 256 18.56 -13.13 -8.62
CA VAL A 256 18.89 -13.40 -7.22
C VAL A 256 17.62 -13.80 -6.48
N LYS A 257 17.64 -15.00 -5.88
CA LYS A 257 16.57 -15.57 -5.07
C LYS A 257 17.11 -16.10 -3.74
N ASP A 258 16.17 -16.42 -2.83
CA ASP A 258 16.49 -17.07 -1.57
C ASP A 258 15.42 -18.12 -1.21
N LEU A 259 15.84 -19.37 -1.04
CA LEU A 259 15.04 -20.49 -0.52
C LEU A 259 15.19 -20.63 1.00
N GLY A 260 16.20 -20.00 1.60
CA GLY A 260 16.47 -20.02 3.03
C GLY A 260 15.42 -19.25 3.84
N GLY A 261 15.28 -19.61 5.12
CA GLY A 261 14.30 -18.99 6.02
C GLY A 261 14.56 -17.51 6.37
N THR A 262 13.73 -16.96 7.25
CA THR A 262 13.56 -15.50 7.51
C THR A 262 14.67 -14.78 8.30
N GLY A 263 15.92 -15.26 8.30
CA GLY A 263 17.00 -14.62 9.08
C GLY A 263 17.71 -13.46 8.36
N GLN A 264 18.32 -12.56 9.14
CA GLN A 264 18.64 -11.19 8.72
C GLN A 264 19.88 -11.00 7.83
N ASP A 265 20.72 -12.03 7.63
CA ASP A 265 21.99 -11.92 6.89
C ASP A 265 22.14 -12.86 5.68
N SER A 266 21.03 -13.31 5.11
CA SER A 266 21.07 -13.96 3.79
C SER A 266 21.31 -12.93 2.70
N ARG A 267 22.35 -13.14 1.88
CA ARG A 267 22.69 -12.28 0.74
C ARG A 267 23.62 -12.96 -0.26
N LEU A 268 23.48 -12.62 -1.53
CA LEU A 268 24.53 -12.75 -2.54
C LEU A 268 25.38 -11.48 -2.50
N GLN A 269 26.70 -11.60 -2.34
CA GLN A 269 27.64 -10.48 -2.42
C GLN A 269 28.57 -10.64 -3.62
N LEU A 270 28.68 -9.58 -4.45
CA LEU A 270 29.59 -9.53 -5.59
C LEU A 270 30.75 -8.61 -5.26
N ASN A 271 31.99 -9.07 -5.47
CA ASN A 271 33.18 -8.29 -5.13
C ASN A 271 33.97 -7.80 -6.35
N GLN A 272 33.90 -8.46 -7.50
CA GLN A 272 34.71 -8.15 -8.69
C GLN A 272 34.04 -7.17 -9.67
N THR A 273 34.86 -6.66 -10.60
CA THR A 273 34.34 -6.03 -11.82
C THR A 273 33.74 -7.08 -12.72
N ASN A 274 32.43 -7.02 -12.88
CA ASN A 274 31.68 -7.97 -13.70
C ASN A 274 31.44 -7.42 -15.11
N THR A 275 31.31 -8.30 -16.08
CA THR A 275 31.18 -7.95 -17.51
C THR A 275 29.91 -8.49 -18.16
N PHE A 276 29.04 -9.17 -17.41
CA PHE A 276 27.76 -9.63 -17.94
C PHE A 276 26.87 -8.45 -18.38
N THR A 277 26.01 -8.68 -19.37
CA THR A 277 25.24 -7.60 -20.01
C THR A 277 23.72 -7.71 -19.83
N GLY A 278 23.20 -8.84 -19.33
CA GLY A 278 21.75 -9.08 -19.26
C GLY A 278 21.03 -8.41 -18.08
N GLY A 279 21.72 -7.60 -17.26
CA GLY A 279 21.14 -6.95 -16.10
C GLY A 279 20.91 -7.89 -14.90
N ILE A 280 20.16 -7.39 -13.92
CA ILE A 280 19.94 -8.05 -12.64
C ILE A 280 18.45 -8.03 -12.28
N ILE A 281 17.98 -9.13 -11.70
CA ILE A 281 16.69 -9.21 -11.03
C ILE A 281 16.92 -9.64 -9.58
N VAL A 282 16.35 -8.93 -8.61
CA VAL A 282 16.28 -9.39 -7.21
C VAL A 282 14.83 -9.68 -6.87
N ASP A 283 14.54 -10.94 -6.55
CA ASP A 283 13.18 -11.45 -6.43
C ASP A 283 12.95 -12.14 -5.08
N SER A 284 12.15 -11.48 -4.24
CA SER A 284 11.79 -12.00 -2.91
C SER A 284 10.48 -12.81 -2.91
N SER A 285 10.09 -13.44 -4.03
CA SER A 285 8.83 -14.21 -4.13
C SER A 285 8.71 -15.35 -3.11
N ASN A 286 9.83 -15.95 -2.71
CA ASN A 286 9.88 -17.07 -1.77
C ASN A 286 10.24 -16.58 -0.36
N ASN A 287 11.46 -16.07 -0.21
CA ASN A 287 11.97 -15.44 1.01
C ASN A 287 12.70 -14.15 0.65
N LEU A 288 13.18 -13.42 1.66
CA LEU A 288 13.88 -12.14 1.48
C LEU A 288 15.20 -12.33 0.70
N ALA A 289 15.19 -12.00 -0.59
CA ALA A 289 16.38 -11.99 -1.44
C ALA A 289 17.13 -10.66 -1.32
N ARG A 290 18.45 -10.73 -1.16
CA ARG A 290 19.32 -9.56 -1.06
C ARG A 290 20.56 -9.70 -1.93
N LEU A 291 20.81 -8.71 -2.78
CA LEU A 291 22.07 -8.50 -3.47
C LEU A 291 22.89 -7.42 -2.77
N SER A 292 24.17 -7.68 -2.50
CA SER A 292 25.07 -6.74 -1.83
C SER A 292 26.24 -6.34 -2.73
N ILE A 293 26.43 -5.03 -2.89
CA ILE A 293 27.51 -4.44 -3.68
C ILE A 293 28.17 -3.24 -2.97
N SER A 294 29.40 -2.94 -3.36
CA SER A 294 30.22 -1.79 -2.94
C SER A 294 30.66 -0.91 -4.12
N GLY A 295 30.23 -1.19 -5.35
CA GLY A 295 30.42 -0.31 -6.50
C GLY A 295 29.59 -0.70 -7.72
N ASP A 296 29.34 0.27 -8.61
CA ASP A 296 28.54 0.09 -9.83
C ASP A 296 29.11 -0.99 -10.77
N HIS A 297 30.43 -1.10 -10.84
CA HIS A 297 31.17 -2.08 -11.65
C HIS A 297 30.86 -3.56 -11.32
N GLN A 298 30.25 -3.83 -10.17
CA GLN A 298 29.82 -5.17 -9.77
C GLN A 298 28.50 -5.59 -10.42
N LEU A 299 27.74 -4.65 -11.00
CA LEU A 299 26.44 -4.91 -11.62
C LEU A 299 26.53 -5.32 -13.09
N GLY A 300 27.72 -5.69 -13.56
CA GLY A 300 27.98 -6.04 -14.96
C GLY A 300 28.44 -4.84 -15.80
N ALA A 301 28.43 -5.00 -17.12
CA ALA A 301 28.74 -3.90 -18.03
C ALA A 301 27.71 -2.76 -17.90
N VAL A 302 28.18 -1.52 -17.91
CA VAL A 302 27.28 -0.36 -17.96
C VAL A 302 26.61 -0.32 -19.33
N PRO A 303 25.26 -0.24 -19.42
CA PRO A 303 24.59 -0.08 -20.69
C PRO A 303 25.07 1.16 -21.46
N ALA A 304 25.26 1.05 -22.77
CA ALA A 304 25.73 2.16 -23.61
C ALA A 304 24.69 3.29 -23.73
N THR A 305 23.42 2.93 -23.61
CA THR A 305 22.26 3.82 -23.53
C THR A 305 21.44 3.44 -22.32
N PHE A 306 20.60 4.35 -21.82
CA PHE A 306 19.68 4.06 -20.72
C PHE A 306 18.85 2.80 -20.99
N ASP A 307 18.91 1.89 -20.03
CA ASP A 307 18.15 0.64 -19.99
C ASP A 307 17.27 0.67 -18.73
N PRO A 308 15.93 0.85 -18.86
CA PRO A 308 15.05 1.00 -17.71
C PRO A 308 15.02 -0.24 -16.80
N ASP A 309 15.26 -1.42 -17.37
CA ASP A 309 15.14 -2.70 -16.69
C ASP A 309 16.51 -3.35 -16.41
N ASN A 310 17.60 -2.55 -16.42
CA ASN A 310 18.92 -3.08 -16.11
C ASN A 310 18.99 -3.67 -14.69
N ILE A 311 18.20 -3.11 -13.79
CA ILE A 311 17.98 -3.61 -12.43
C ILE A 311 16.48 -3.70 -12.22
N VAL A 312 15.98 -4.89 -11.87
CA VAL A 312 14.58 -5.11 -11.50
C VAL A 312 14.50 -5.55 -10.05
N LEU A 313 13.72 -4.83 -9.25
CA LEU A 313 13.39 -5.20 -7.88
C LEU A 313 11.91 -5.58 -7.85
N ARG A 314 11.61 -6.80 -7.38
CA ARG A 314 10.24 -7.30 -7.31
C ARG A 314 9.98 -8.14 -6.06
N ASN A 315 8.71 -8.21 -5.67
CA ASN A 315 8.25 -8.94 -4.49
C ASN A 315 8.96 -8.54 -3.18
N GLY A 316 9.55 -7.34 -3.11
CA GLY A 316 10.37 -6.87 -2.00
C GLY A 316 11.85 -7.25 -2.11
N GLY A 317 12.35 -7.47 -3.33
CA GLY A 317 13.78 -7.66 -3.60
C GLY A 317 14.63 -6.53 -3.01
N MET A 318 15.74 -6.89 -2.35
CA MET A 318 16.58 -5.94 -1.64
C MET A 318 17.93 -5.73 -2.32
N MET A 319 18.31 -4.47 -2.54
CA MET A 319 19.65 -4.09 -2.95
C MET A 319 20.38 -3.41 -1.79
N LYS A 320 21.49 -3.98 -1.34
CA LYS A 320 22.36 -3.42 -0.30
C LYS A 320 23.57 -2.77 -0.95
N LEU A 321 23.69 -1.46 -0.78
CA LEU A 321 24.77 -0.64 -1.31
C LEU A 321 25.71 -0.21 -0.19
N THR A 322 27.00 -0.13 -0.50
CA THR A 322 28.02 0.43 0.42
C THR A 322 28.76 1.56 -0.28
N THR A 323 28.30 2.80 -0.12
CA THR A 323 28.88 4.02 -0.74
C THR A 323 28.96 3.94 -2.26
N VAL A 324 27.84 3.63 -2.91
CA VAL A 324 27.78 3.43 -4.37
C VAL A 324 27.26 4.67 -5.07
N THR A 325 27.81 5.00 -6.24
CA THR A 325 27.18 5.89 -7.22
C THR A 325 26.75 5.06 -8.41
N LEU A 326 25.45 4.85 -8.60
CA LEU A 326 24.92 4.12 -9.74
C LEU A 326 24.98 4.97 -11.01
N ASN A 327 25.37 4.34 -12.12
CA ASN A 327 25.43 5.00 -13.41
C ASN A 327 24.03 5.29 -13.96
N LEU A 328 23.83 6.48 -14.53
CA LEU A 328 22.54 6.95 -15.06
C LEU A 328 21.90 6.03 -16.10
N ASN A 329 22.68 5.21 -16.81
CA ASN A 329 22.16 4.27 -17.79
C ASN A 329 21.61 2.97 -17.19
N ARG A 330 21.78 2.72 -15.89
CA ARG A 330 21.28 1.53 -15.19
C ARG A 330 19.92 1.76 -14.55
N GLY A 331 18.86 1.83 -15.34
CA GLY A 331 17.50 2.01 -14.81
C GLY A 331 17.13 0.97 -13.76
N ILE A 332 16.26 1.39 -12.85
CA ILE A 332 15.72 0.54 -11.78
C ILE A 332 14.20 0.45 -11.97
N THR A 333 13.70 -0.76 -12.23
CA THR A 333 12.26 -1.03 -12.28
C THR A 333 11.79 -1.68 -10.98
N LEU A 334 10.74 -1.10 -10.39
CA LEU A 334 10.02 -1.59 -9.22
C LEU A 334 8.73 -2.28 -9.70
N GLU A 335 8.64 -3.60 -9.59
CA GLU A 335 7.41 -4.31 -9.98
C GLU A 335 6.30 -4.20 -8.92
N ASN A 336 5.09 -4.70 -9.23
CA ASN A 336 3.89 -4.58 -8.41
C ASN A 336 4.08 -5.01 -6.95
N GLY A 337 3.41 -4.28 -6.05
CA GLY A 337 3.40 -4.55 -4.60
C GLY A 337 4.52 -3.83 -3.85
N VAL A 338 5.24 -4.56 -3.00
CA VAL A 338 6.49 -4.05 -2.44
C VAL A 338 7.52 -4.10 -3.56
N GLY A 339 7.74 -2.99 -4.27
CA GLY A 339 8.60 -2.97 -5.45
C GLY A 339 10.03 -3.37 -5.09
N GLY A 340 10.74 -2.49 -4.39
CA GLY A 340 12.12 -2.72 -4.00
C GLY A 340 12.53 -2.03 -2.71
N VAL A 341 13.53 -2.60 -2.03
CA VAL A 341 14.14 -2.02 -0.83
C VAL A 341 15.61 -1.73 -1.09
N ILE A 342 16.02 -0.47 -0.91
CA ILE A 342 17.43 -0.11 -0.88
C ILE A 342 17.90 -0.06 0.57
N LEU A 343 18.99 -0.76 0.86
CA LEU A 343 19.72 -0.71 2.12
C LEU A 343 21.08 -0.07 1.89
N ASN A 344 21.55 0.71 2.85
CA ASN A 344 22.88 1.30 2.83
C ASN A 344 23.52 1.26 4.20
N SER A 345 24.83 1.05 4.21
CA SER A 345 25.69 1.28 5.39
C SER A 345 26.26 2.70 5.44
N ALA A 346 26.14 3.46 4.36
CA ALA A 346 26.56 4.85 4.18
C ALA A 346 25.84 5.47 2.96
N PRO A 347 25.75 6.82 2.85
CA PRO A 347 25.06 7.47 1.73
C PRO A 347 25.50 6.94 0.36
N SER A 348 24.54 6.61 -0.49
CA SER A 348 24.76 6.17 -1.87
C SER A 348 23.94 7.02 -2.84
N THR A 349 24.51 7.33 -3.99
CA THR A 349 23.85 8.14 -5.03
C THR A 349 23.21 7.22 -6.07
N ILE A 350 21.92 7.38 -6.27
CA ILE A 350 21.17 6.72 -7.33
C ILE A 350 21.07 7.71 -8.49
N GLY A 351 21.98 7.56 -9.44
CA GLY A 351 22.03 8.36 -10.66
C GLY A 351 21.04 7.90 -11.73
N SER A 352 20.38 6.77 -11.51
CA SER A 352 19.48 6.13 -12.45
C SER A 352 18.02 6.49 -12.19
N PRO A 353 17.21 6.73 -13.25
CA PRO A 353 15.76 6.77 -13.13
C PRO A 353 15.19 5.48 -12.52
N ILE A 354 14.28 5.66 -11.56
CA ILE A 354 13.48 4.61 -10.93
C ILE A 354 12.06 4.66 -11.51
N THR A 355 11.58 3.53 -12.02
CA THR A 355 10.30 3.38 -12.72
C THR A 355 9.50 2.18 -12.21
N GLY A 356 8.28 2.00 -12.71
CA GLY A 356 7.45 0.83 -12.44
C GLY A 356 6.37 1.04 -11.39
N PRO A 357 5.41 0.10 -11.27
CA PRO A 357 4.22 0.29 -10.43
C PRO A 357 4.46 0.09 -8.93
N GLY A 358 5.62 -0.43 -8.54
CA GLY A 358 5.94 -0.76 -7.15
C GLY A 358 6.25 0.44 -6.25
N SER A 359 6.17 0.21 -4.94
CA SER A 359 6.63 1.17 -3.92
C SER A 359 8.16 1.22 -3.81
N PHE A 360 8.69 2.42 -3.56
CA PHE A 360 10.12 2.67 -3.31
C PHE A 360 10.39 2.78 -1.80
N ARG A 361 11.29 1.94 -1.28
CA ARG A 361 11.62 1.90 0.16
C ARG A 361 13.11 2.08 0.41
N VAL A 362 13.43 2.90 1.41
CA VAL A 362 14.80 3.05 1.91
C VAL A 362 14.88 2.61 3.38
N GLY A 363 15.75 1.63 3.64
CA GLY A 363 15.91 0.98 4.93
C GLY A 363 14.89 -0.13 5.22
N TRP A 364 15.16 -0.87 6.29
CA TRP A 364 14.35 -1.98 6.77
C TRP A 364 14.35 -2.03 8.30
N ASP A 365 13.25 -2.51 8.89
CA ASP A 365 13.06 -2.55 10.35
C ASP A 365 14.13 -3.38 11.08
N GLY A 366 14.61 -4.45 10.43
CA GLY A 366 15.65 -5.34 10.97
C GLY A 366 17.09 -4.93 10.67
N ASP A 367 17.33 -3.80 9.99
CA ASP A 367 18.68 -3.39 9.59
C ASP A 367 19.43 -2.63 10.72
N SER A 368 20.69 -2.24 10.51
CA SER A 368 21.37 -1.19 11.30
C SER A 368 20.99 0.21 10.81
N SER A 369 21.09 1.23 11.67
CA SER A 369 20.84 2.63 11.28
C SER A 369 21.87 3.11 10.26
N GLY A 370 21.52 4.08 9.41
CA GLY A 370 22.46 4.70 8.45
C GLY A 370 22.11 4.55 6.97
N ASN A 371 20.93 3.99 6.66
CA ASN A 371 20.41 3.95 5.30
C ASN A 371 20.21 5.38 4.78
N ALA A 372 20.90 5.74 3.70
CA ALA A 372 20.77 7.06 3.08
C ALA A 372 20.96 6.93 1.57
N VAL A 373 20.02 7.51 0.82
CA VAL A 373 20.02 7.53 -0.63
C VAL A 373 19.91 8.97 -1.12
N ILE A 374 20.76 9.36 -2.06
CA ILE A 374 20.68 10.63 -2.78
C ILE A 374 20.10 10.35 -4.17
N LEU A 375 18.97 10.97 -4.50
CA LEU A 375 18.32 10.82 -5.80
C LEU A 375 18.69 12.00 -6.71
N THR A 376 19.33 11.73 -7.85
CA THR A 376 19.80 12.79 -8.77
C THR A 376 19.09 12.79 -10.12
N THR A 377 17.95 12.10 -10.21
CA THR A 377 17.08 12.02 -11.40
C THR A 377 15.61 12.16 -11.00
N ASN A 378 14.77 12.58 -11.95
CA ASN A 378 13.33 12.57 -11.76
C ASN A 378 12.83 11.13 -11.90
N ASN A 379 12.20 10.62 -10.86
CA ASN A 379 11.70 9.25 -10.82
C ASN A 379 10.20 9.21 -11.13
N THR A 380 9.73 8.10 -11.71
CA THR A 380 8.34 7.96 -12.19
C THR A 380 7.70 6.63 -11.78
N TYR A 381 8.15 6.04 -10.67
CA TYR A 381 7.44 4.90 -10.09
C TYR A 381 6.07 5.34 -9.55
N GLU A 382 5.09 4.44 -9.59
CA GLU A 382 3.69 4.77 -9.28
C GLU A 382 3.32 4.48 -7.82
N GLY A 383 4.10 3.63 -7.13
CA GLY A 383 3.86 3.29 -5.75
C GLY A 383 4.29 4.37 -4.75
N GLU A 384 4.00 4.11 -3.47
CA GLU A 384 4.38 4.99 -2.36
C GLU A 384 5.90 5.11 -2.21
N THR A 385 6.34 6.26 -1.70
CA THR A 385 7.71 6.50 -1.24
C THR A 385 7.76 6.32 0.27
N ASN A 386 8.58 5.39 0.76
CA ASN A 386 8.66 5.08 2.19
C ASN A 386 10.11 5.10 2.71
N PRO A 387 10.58 6.22 3.30
CA PRO A 387 11.75 6.20 4.16
C PRO A 387 11.39 5.46 5.45
N ARG A 388 11.72 4.17 5.54
CA ARG A 388 11.30 3.30 6.66
C ARG A 388 12.23 3.39 7.86
N ARG A 389 13.53 3.30 7.58
CA ARG A 389 14.60 3.44 8.58
C ARG A 389 15.84 4.00 7.89
N GLY A 390 15.62 5.06 7.14
CA GLY A 390 16.63 5.73 6.35
C GLY A 390 16.21 7.12 5.91
N THR A 391 17.16 7.77 5.24
CA THR A 391 17.04 9.11 4.68
C THR A 391 16.95 9.02 3.17
N ILE A 392 15.96 9.70 2.60
CA ILE A 392 15.92 10.00 1.17
C ILE A 392 16.31 11.47 1.03
N GLN A 393 17.44 11.74 0.41
CA GLN A 393 17.96 13.07 0.15
C GLN A 393 17.70 13.44 -1.31
N LEU A 394 17.12 14.62 -1.53
CA LEU A 394 16.93 15.16 -2.87
C LEU A 394 18.25 15.72 -3.40
N GLY A 395 18.62 15.31 -4.61
CA GLY A 395 19.75 15.87 -5.36
C GLY A 395 19.32 16.80 -6.50
N ILE A 396 18.01 16.85 -6.80
CA ILE A 396 17.38 17.73 -7.79
C ILE A 396 15.94 18.04 -7.36
N GLU A 397 15.35 19.04 -8.01
CA GLU A 397 13.91 19.36 -7.94
C GLU A 397 13.06 18.16 -8.39
N ASN A 398 12.01 17.85 -7.62
CA ASN A 398 11.10 16.73 -7.91
C ASN A 398 11.82 15.40 -8.18
N ALA A 399 12.83 15.08 -7.37
CA ALA A 399 13.50 13.79 -7.50
C ALA A 399 12.54 12.63 -7.19
N LEU A 400 11.56 12.82 -6.31
CA LEU A 400 10.45 11.87 -6.12
C LEU A 400 9.35 12.10 -7.19
N PRO A 401 8.59 11.06 -7.56
CA PRO A 401 7.42 11.21 -8.43
C PRO A 401 6.44 12.20 -7.80
N THR A 402 5.92 13.14 -8.59
CA THR A 402 5.06 14.21 -8.06
C THR A 402 3.70 13.71 -7.56
N THR A 403 3.32 12.50 -7.94
CA THR A 403 2.08 11.82 -7.53
C THR A 403 2.29 10.85 -6.36
N THR A 404 3.53 10.64 -5.90
CA THR A 404 3.81 9.65 -4.85
C THR A 404 3.19 10.09 -3.52
N VAL A 405 2.59 9.16 -2.79
CA VAL A 405 2.32 9.36 -1.37
C VAL A 405 3.61 9.13 -0.61
N LEU A 406 4.05 10.13 0.15
CA LEU A 406 5.19 10.02 1.04
C LEU A 406 4.73 9.47 2.39
N SER A 407 5.10 8.22 2.67
CA SER A 407 4.78 7.54 3.92
C SER A 407 6.02 7.49 4.82
N ILE A 408 6.09 8.36 5.83
CA ILE A 408 7.27 8.47 6.70
C ILE A 408 7.09 7.61 7.95
N GLY A 409 7.91 6.56 8.08
CA GLY A 409 8.00 5.80 9.32
C GLY A 409 8.39 4.33 9.19
N GLY A 410 8.80 3.77 10.34
CA GLY A 410 9.16 2.36 10.54
C GLY A 410 9.22 2.01 12.03
N SER A 411 9.81 0.86 12.36
CA SER A 411 9.79 0.34 13.74
C SER A 411 10.86 0.93 14.67
N ALA A 412 11.98 1.41 14.12
CA ALA A 412 13.12 1.92 14.88
C ALA A 412 13.92 2.96 14.08
N GLY A 413 14.90 3.61 14.72
CA GLY A 413 15.81 4.56 14.07
C GLY A 413 15.13 5.85 13.61
N ALA A 414 15.57 6.38 12.47
CA ALA A 414 15.00 7.59 11.86
C ALA A 414 14.50 7.32 10.44
N SER A 415 13.42 8.01 10.09
CA SER A 415 12.78 8.06 8.77
C SER A 415 12.76 9.51 8.33
N VAL A 416 13.50 9.83 7.28
CA VAL A 416 13.77 11.22 6.90
C VAL A 416 13.55 11.43 5.41
N LEU A 417 12.80 12.47 5.05
CA LEU A 417 12.96 13.15 3.76
C LEU A 417 13.85 14.39 3.99
N GLU A 418 15.00 14.44 3.34
CA GLU A 418 15.92 15.58 3.35
C GLU A 418 15.81 16.33 2.01
N MET A 419 15.16 17.49 2.02
CA MET A 419 14.89 18.29 0.82
C MET A 419 16.14 18.97 0.25
N ASN A 420 17.16 19.21 1.08
CA ASN A 420 18.51 19.60 0.68
C ASN A 420 18.57 20.78 -0.33
N GLY A 421 17.72 21.79 -0.14
CA GLY A 421 17.68 22.97 -1.02
C GLY A 421 16.92 22.80 -2.34
N PHE A 422 16.17 21.70 -2.51
CA PHE A 422 15.32 21.44 -3.67
C PHE A 422 13.83 21.40 -3.29
N ASN A 423 12.97 21.94 -4.14
CA ASN A 423 11.52 21.81 -3.97
C ASN A 423 11.04 20.41 -4.38
N GLN A 424 9.91 20.02 -3.82
CA GLN A 424 9.29 18.73 -4.10
C GLN A 424 7.76 18.86 -4.08
N THR A 425 7.12 18.28 -5.08
CA THR A 425 5.67 18.02 -5.09
C THR A 425 5.41 16.54 -4.75
N ILE A 426 4.41 16.25 -3.93
CA ILE A 426 3.98 14.87 -3.60
C ILE A 426 2.46 14.75 -3.69
N GLY A 427 1.94 13.54 -3.91
CA GLY A 427 0.49 13.27 -4.01
C GLY A 427 -0.22 13.12 -2.66
N GLY A 428 0.54 13.15 -1.56
CA GLY A 428 0.01 13.06 -0.20
C GLY A 428 1.12 12.81 0.80
N LEU A 429 0.88 13.20 2.05
CA LEU A 429 1.83 13.04 3.14
C LEU A 429 1.19 12.25 4.28
N THR A 430 1.78 11.10 4.61
CA THR A 430 1.29 10.23 5.68
C THR A 430 2.39 9.79 6.64
N THR A 431 2.00 9.49 7.87
CA THR A 431 2.91 9.00 8.90
C THR A 431 2.59 7.55 9.25
N THR A 432 3.63 6.71 9.34
CA THR A 432 3.51 5.31 9.79
C THR A 432 4.50 5.02 10.91
N GLY A 433 4.47 3.81 11.47
CA GLY A 433 5.44 3.37 12.48
C GLY A 433 5.46 4.18 13.78
N GLY A 434 6.55 4.06 14.55
CA GLY A 434 6.72 4.73 15.85
C GLY A 434 8.11 5.33 16.07
N ASN A 435 8.97 5.29 15.05
CA ASN A 435 10.35 5.78 15.11
C ASN A 435 10.44 7.31 14.98
N THR A 436 11.67 7.85 14.97
CA THR A 436 11.88 9.29 14.68
C THR A 436 11.52 9.54 13.22
N ARG A 437 10.58 10.46 12.97
CA ARG A 437 10.02 10.72 11.64
C ARG A 437 10.07 12.20 11.38
N GLN A 438 10.69 12.60 10.29
CA GLN A 438 10.88 14.01 9.99
C GLN A 438 11.00 14.34 8.49
N ILE A 439 10.59 15.56 8.16
CA ILE A 439 10.97 16.24 6.92
C ILE A 439 11.90 17.39 7.31
N GLU A 440 13.01 17.52 6.60
CA GLU A 440 14.03 18.52 6.92
C GLU A 440 14.64 19.15 5.66
N ASN A 441 15.22 20.32 5.84
CA ASN A 441 16.00 21.01 4.81
C ASN A 441 17.36 21.40 5.37
N ASN A 442 18.37 20.56 5.09
CA ASN A 442 19.75 20.78 5.49
C ASN A 442 20.52 21.69 4.50
N SER A 443 19.85 22.74 4.02
CA SER A 443 20.42 23.73 3.11
C SER A 443 20.03 25.14 3.55
N ALA A 444 20.88 26.12 3.26
CA ALA A 444 20.57 27.53 3.49
C ALA A 444 19.53 28.06 2.49
N THR A 445 19.32 27.37 1.36
CA THR A 445 18.28 27.70 0.39
C THR A 445 16.92 27.29 0.92
N SER A 446 15.99 28.24 1.05
CA SER A 446 14.60 27.96 1.36
C SER A 446 13.96 27.09 0.28
N VAL A 447 13.14 26.12 0.68
CA VAL A 447 12.47 25.18 -0.24
C VAL A 447 10.95 25.21 -0.06
N THR A 448 10.23 24.74 -1.06
CA THR A 448 8.78 24.52 -1.02
C THR A 448 8.48 23.03 -1.08
N LEU A 449 7.69 22.53 -0.11
CA LEU A 449 7.04 21.23 -0.20
C LEU A 449 5.57 21.44 -0.61
N THR A 450 5.25 21.00 -1.82
CA THR A 450 3.89 21.04 -2.35
C THR A 450 3.20 19.70 -2.15
N ILE A 451 2.05 19.69 -1.49
CA ILE A 451 1.24 18.50 -1.21
C ILE A 451 0.01 18.58 -2.10
N ASN A 452 0.00 17.84 -3.21
CA ASN A 452 -1.05 17.86 -4.24
C ASN A 452 -1.97 16.62 -4.09
N VAL A 453 -2.85 16.66 -3.10
CA VAL A 453 -3.72 15.53 -2.78
C VAL A 453 -4.83 15.42 -3.82
N ALA A 454 -4.91 14.26 -4.49
CA ALA A 454 -5.97 13.99 -5.47
C ALA A 454 -7.37 13.98 -4.82
N SER A 455 -8.41 14.26 -5.61
CA SER A 455 -9.81 14.25 -5.15
C SER A 455 -10.17 12.95 -4.41
N SER A 456 -10.99 13.06 -3.37
CA SER A 456 -11.47 11.94 -2.56
C SER A 456 -10.42 11.20 -1.73
N ASN A 457 -9.15 11.60 -1.80
CA ASN A 457 -8.11 11.09 -0.91
C ASN A 457 -7.94 11.98 0.32
N THR A 458 -7.66 11.34 1.46
CA THR A 458 -7.33 12.01 2.72
C THR A 458 -6.10 11.36 3.32
N TYR A 459 -5.09 12.16 3.66
CA TYR A 459 -3.86 11.69 4.32
C TYR A 459 -3.60 12.43 5.63
N ASP A 460 -2.98 11.76 6.59
CA ASP A 460 -2.69 12.32 7.92
C ASP A 460 -1.20 12.31 8.23
N TYR A 461 -0.67 13.47 8.61
CA TYR A 461 0.71 13.65 8.99
C TYR A 461 0.87 14.06 10.45
N ALA A 462 1.47 13.16 11.24
CA ALA A 462 1.71 13.32 12.67
C ALA A 462 3.22 13.44 13.02
N ALA A 463 4.08 13.67 12.04
CA ALA A 463 5.54 13.67 12.18
C ALA A 463 6.17 15.08 12.12
N ASN A 464 7.48 15.16 12.37
CA ASN A 464 8.17 16.40 12.67
C ASN A 464 8.59 17.18 11.41
N PHE A 465 8.66 18.51 11.51
CA PHE A 465 9.50 19.34 10.64
C PHE A 465 10.75 19.75 11.43
N ALA A 466 11.94 19.62 10.82
CA ALA A 466 13.24 19.73 11.50
C ALA A 466 14.31 20.53 10.72
N ASP A 467 15.44 20.76 11.41
CA ASP A 467 16.72 21.36 10.94
C ASP A 467 16.72 22.88 10.62
N VAL A 468 17.85 23.43 10.11
CA VAL A 468 18.15 24.88 10.01
C VAL A 468 17.54 25.58 8.79
N GLY A 469 17.39 24.92 7.64
CA GLY A 469 16.87 25.53 6.41
C GLY A 469 15.36 25.77 6.44
N ASP A 470 14.86 26.72 5.65
CA ASP A 470 13.44 27.08 5.63
C ASP A 470 12.65 26.14 4.71
N ILE A 471 11.46 25.74 5.15
CA ILE A 471 10.49 24.95 4.36
C ILE A 471 9.18 25.73 4.31
N ALA A 472 8.74 26.13 3.12
CA ALA A 472 7.39 26.61 2.86
C ALA A 472 6.49 25.41 2.52
N LEU A 473 5.27 25.39 3.05
CA LEU A 473 4.27 24.37 2.71
C LEU A 473 3.24 24.96 1.76
N VAL A 474 2.91 24.21 0.70
CA VAL A 474 1.82 24.53 -0.22
C VAL A 474 0.89 23.32 -0.30
N LYS A 475 -0.39 23.50 -0.01
CA LYS A 475 -1.45 22.51 -0.23
C LYS A 475 -2.14 22.81 -1.56
N GLU A 476 -2.18 21.81 -2.42
CA GLU A 476 -2.81 21.80 -3.74
C GLU A 476 -3.71 20.57 -3.87
N GLY A 477 -4.47 20.50 -4.96
CA GLY A 477 -5.30 19.35 -5.30
C GLY A 477 -6.56 19.26 -4.43
N ALA A 478 -7.61 18.67 -4.99
CA ALA A 478 -8.95 18.72 -4.41
C ALA A 478 -9.16 17.83 -3.15
N GLY A 479 -8.21 16.97 -2.80
CA GLY A 479 -8.30 16.12 -1.61
C GLY A 479 -7.90 16.81 -0.31
N VAL A 480 -7.86 16.03 0.77
CA VAL A 480 -7.64 16.51 2.14
C VAL A 480 -6.24 16.12 2.63
N GLN A 481 -5.53 17.08 3.23
CA GLN A 481 -4.31 16.79 4.00
C GLN A 481 -4.51 17.23 5.45
N ARG A 482 -4.46 16.27 6.38
CA ARG A 482 -4.51 16.51 7.82
C ARG A 482 -3.11 16.58 8.43
N LEU A 483 -2.93 17.52 9.35
CA LEU A 483 -1.73 17.73 10.15
C LEU A 483 -2.10 17.56 11.63
N SER A 484 -1.79 16.39 12.18
CA SER A 484 -2.29 15.93 13.50
C SER A 484 -1.23 15.84 14.58
N ARG A 485 0.02 16.24 14.30
CA ARG A 485 1.12 16.11 15.26
C ARG A 485 0.85 16.88 16.55
N SER A 486 0.77 16.20 17.69
CA SER A 486 0.55 16.82 19.01
C SER A 486 1.82 17.25 19.76
N GLY A 487 2.99 16.75 19.36
CA GLY A 487 4.27 16.95 20.06
C GLY A 487 5.03 18.24 19.70
N GLY A 488 4.42 19.15 18.94
CA GLY A 488 5.06 20.35 18.39
C GLY A 488 6.16 20.08 17.36
N TYR A 489 6.59 21.11 16.65
CA TYR A 489 7.60 21.03 15.61
C TYR A 489 8.95 21.52 16.12
N SER A 490 10.04 20.80 15.79
CA SER A 490 11.39 21.26 16.13
C SER A 490 11.75 22.56 15.42
N LYS A 491 11.26 22.72 14.19
CA LYS A 491 11.20 23.99 13.47
C LYS A 491 9.87 24.06 12.73
N ASN A 492 9.16 25.17 12.90
CA ASN A 492 7.97 25.40 12.09
C ASN A 492 8.38 25.61 10.62
N PRO A 493 7.53 25.25 9.65
CA PRO A 493 7.60 25.82 8.31
C PRO A 493 7.74 27.35 8.34
N VAL A 494 8.07 27.99 7.23
CA VAL A 494 8.11 29.47 7.17
C VAL A 494 6.81 30.09 6.71
N SER A 495 6.00 29.35 5.98
CA SER A 495 4.68 29.75 5.52
C SER A 495 3.83 28.52 5.23
N LEU A 496 2.52 28.72 5.24
CA LEU A 496 1.54 27.75 4.77
C LEU A 496 0.61 28.42 3.77
N THR A 497 0.56 27.89 2.55
CA THR A 497 -0.35 28.35 1.51
C THR A 497 -1.29 27.23 1.10
N ILE A 498 -2.58 27.51 0.99
CA ILE A 498 -3.60 26.54 0.60
C ILE A 498 -4.25 27.04 -0.69
N ASN A 499 -3.96 26.37 -1.80
CA ASN A 499 -4.40 26.73 -3.14
C ASN A 499 -5.52 25.82 -3.67
N GLY A 500 -5.73 24.65 -3.04
CA GLY A 500 -6.72 23.68 -3.49
C GLY A 500 -7.05 22.64 -2.44
N GLY A 501 -8.33 22.24 -2.40
CA GLY A 501 -8.84 21.25 -1.45
C GLY A 501 -8.66 21.70 0.00
N GLU A 502 -8.68 20.76 0.93
CA GLU A 502 -8.68 21.07 2.36
C GLU A 502 -7.35 20.73 3.03
N LEU A 503 -6.86 21.65 3.87
CA LEU A 503 -5.84 21.37 4.87
C LEU A 503 -6.47 21.41 6.26
N GLU A 504 -6.48 20.28 6.95
CA GLU A 504 -6.97 20.19 8.31
C GLU A 504 -5.83 20.33 9.32
N GLN A 505 -5.93 21.29 10.24
CA GLN A 505 -5.06 21.33 11.42
C GLN A 505 -5.76 20.67 12.59
N SER A 506 -5.29 19.50 13.03
CA SER A 506 -5.89 18.75 14.16
C SER A 506 -4.92 18.54 15.33
N GLY A 507 -3.66 18.96 15.17
CA GLY A 507 -2.59 18.83 16.15
C GLY A 507 -2.08 20.18 16.69
N THR A 508 -0.78 20.24 16.96
CA THR A 508 -0.09 21.49 17.29
C THR A 508 -0.11 22.43 16.10
N ALA A 509 -0.50 23.68 16.36
CA ALA A 509 -0.42 24.82 15.47
C ALA A 509 0.93 24.96 14.76
N PHE A 510 0.91 25.32 13.48
CA PHE A 510 2.06 26.05 12.94
C PHE A 510 1.99 27.52 13.40
N ALA A 511 3.06 28.02 13.99
CA ALA A 511 3.21 29.46 14.25
C ALA A 511 3.84 30.13 13.01
N VAL A 512 3.09 30.13 11.90
CA VAL A 512 3.53 30.61 10.58
C VAL A 512 2.40 31.36 9.88
N PRO A 513 2.68 32.36 9.03
CA PRO A 513 1.65 32.99 8.22
C PRO A 513 0.91 31.96 7.35
N ILE A 514 -0.42 32.04 7.33
CA ILE A 514 -1.31 31.19 6.55
C ILE A 514 -1.99 32.03 5.48
N THR A 515 -1.96 31.57 4.23
CA THR A 515 -2.73 32.16 3.12
C THR A 515 -3.64 31.10 2.53
N VAL A 516 -4.93 31.40 2.47
CA VAL A 516 -5.95 30.56 1.82
C VAL A 516 -6.34 31.25 0.52
N ASN A 517 -5.95 30.65 -0.61
CA ASN A 517 -6.24 31.14 -1.95
C ASN A 517 -7.51 30.50 -2.51
N SER A 518 -7.96 30.99 -3.67
CA SER A 518 -9.12 30.47 -4.38
C SER A 518 -9.09 28.95 -4.55
N GLY A 519 -10.14 28.26 -4.10
CA GLY A 519 -10.29 26.80 -4.17
C GLY A 519 -9.64 26.04 -3.01
N GLY A 520 -8.95 26.72 -2.09
CA GLY A 520 -8.38 26.15 -0.87
C GLY A 520 -9.28 26.35 0.34
N THR A 521 -9.25 25.39 1.27
CA THR A 521 -9.97 25.41 2.54
C THR A 521 -9.00 25.19 3.70
N LEU A 522 -8.98 26.10 4.69
CA LEU A 522 -8.37 25.83 6.00
C LEU A 522 -9.43 25.22 6.91
N GLY A 523 -9.23 23.96 7.32
CA GLY A 523 -10.20 23.26 8.15
C GLY A 523 -9.63 22.61 9.39
N GLY A 524 -10.44 21.75 10.01
CA GLY A 524 -10.07 20.96 11.17
C GLY A 524 -10.30 21.63 12.52
N ILE A 525 -9.53 21.19 13.50
CA ILE A 525 -9.77 21.38 14.93
C ILE A 525 -8.47 21.87 15.57
N GLY A 526 -8.29 23.19 15.66
CA GLY A 526 -6.93 23.69 15.83
C GLY A 526 -6.84 25.12 16.29
N THR A 527 -5.70 25.42 16.89
CA THR A 527 -5.27 26.79 17.13
C THR A 527 -4.18 27.11 16.13
N THR A 528 -4.17 28.30 15.55
CA THR A 528 -3.02 28.91 14.86
C THR A 528 -2.56 30.11 15.67
N LEU A 529 -1.25 30.36 15.68
CA LEU A 529 -0.61 31.44 16.45
C LEU A 529 -0.08 32.54 15.53
N SER A 530 -0.61 32.65 14.32
CA SER A 530 -0.09 33.51 13.26
C SER A 530 -1.19 33.97 12.34
N ASN A 531 -0.91 35.04 11.59
CA ASN A 531 -1.91 35.70 10.77
C ASN A 531 -2.43 34.73 9.71
N VAL A 532 -3.75 34.75 9.52
CA VAL A 532 -4.45 34.04 8.47
C VAL A 532 -5.02 35.09 7.51
N VAL A 533 -4.72 34.94 6.23
CA VAL A 533 -5.30 35.75 5.15
C VAL A 533 -6.12 34.85 4.27
N VAL A 534 -7.40 35.18 4.07
CA VAL A 534 -8.30 34.48 3.17
C VAL A 534 -8.54 35.36 1.95
N MET A 535 -8.09 34.89 0.79
CA MET A 535 -8.29 35.57 -0.48
C MET A 535 -9.67 35.25 -1.04
N SER A 536 -10.14 36.06 -2.00
CA SER A 536 -11.31 35.74 -2.82
C SER A 536 -11.24 34.30 -3.38
N GLY A 537 -12.32 33.54 -3.21
CA GLY A 537 -12.43 32.12 -3.56
C GLY A 537 -11.94 31.13 -2.50
N GLY A 538 -11.26 31.59 -1.44
CA GLY A 538 -10.71 30.73 -0.37
C GLY A 538 -11.73 30.51 0.75
N SER A 539 -11.53 29.50 1.59
CA SER A 539 -12.48 29.21 2.66
C SER A 539 -11.87 28.78 4.00
N ILE A 540 -12.65 28.95 5.07
CA ILE A 540 -12.39 28.38 6.39
C ILE A 540 -13.56 27.47 6.76
N SER A 541 -13.26 26.25 7.17
CA SER A 541 -14.25 25.24 7.58
C SER A 541 -13.85 24.59 8.90
N PRO A 542 -14.23 25.17 10.05
CA PRO A 542 -14.00 24.53 11.34
C PRO A 542 -14.71 23.18 11.45
N GLY A 543 -14.15 22.27 12.25
CA GLY A 543 -14.81 20.99 12.56
C GLY A 543 -14.19 19.76 11.89
N ASN A 544 -14.69 18.59 12.26
CA ASN A 544 -14.59 17.33 11.52
C ASN A 544 -16.02 16.84 11.29
N ASN A 545 -16.29 16.13 10.19
CA ASN A 545 -17.62 15.57 9.86
C ASN A 545 -18.27 14.74 10.99
N ASP A 546 -17.51 14.32 12.02
CA ASP A 546 -17.99 13.50 13.15
C ASP A 546 -17.85 14.17 14.55
N GLY A 547 -17.50 15.47 14.69
CA GLY A 547 -17.49 16.10 16.02
C GLY A 547 -16.88 17.51 16.21
N TRP A 548 -17.76 18.46 16.57
CA TRP A 548 -17.64 19.68 17.42
C TRP A 548 -16.30 20.43 17.43
N ASN A 549 -15.97 21.45 16.62
CA ASN A 549 -14.72 22.20 16.87
C ASN A 549 -14.62 23.61 16.26
N SER A 550 -13.81 24.46 16.92
CA SER A 550 -13.47 25.81 16.45
C SER A 550 -12.10 25.84 15.79
N VAL A 551 -11.96 26.68 14.76
CA VAL A 551 -10.66 27.17 14.29
C VAL A 551 -10.33 28.40 15.10
N LYS A 552 -9.24 28.34 15.88
CA LYS A 552 -8.80 29.42 16.76
C LYS A 552 -7.57 30.10 16.18
N ILE A 553 -7.55 31.43 16.19
CA ILE A 553 -6.42 32.26 15.79
C ILE A 553 -6.04 33.07 17.04
N GLU A 554 -4.99 32.64 17.73
CA GLU A 554 -4.62 33.16 19.04
C GLU A 554 -3.45 34.15 18.97
N GLY A 555 -3.70 35.39 19.38
CA GLY A 555 -2.71 36.48 19.39
C GLY A 555 -2.20 36.86 18.01
N ALA A 556 -3.03 36.64 16.99
CA ALA A 556 -2.77 36.95 15.58
C ALA A 556 -4.06 37.37 14.88
N ASN A 557 -3.95 37.87 13.65
CA ASN A 557 -5.08 38.44 12.92
C ASN A 557 -5.70 37.45 11.94
N LEU A 558 -7.01 37.56 11.74
CA LEU A 558 -7.73 36.98 10.60
C LEU A 558 -8.08 38.12 9.65
N ASP A 559 -7.57 38.06 8.43
CA ASP A 559 -7.83 39.03 7.37
C ASP A 559 -8.75 38.41 6.32
N LEU A 560 -9.97 38.95 6.22
CA LEU A 560 -11.00 38.58 5.26
C LEU A 560 -11.25 39.69 4.22
N SER A 561 -10.45 40.75 4.21
CA SER A 561 -10.69 41.94 3.37
C SER A 561 -10.77 41.62 1.87
N ASP A 562 -9.98 40.64 1.40
CA ASP A 562 -9.99 40.17 0.01
C ASP A 562 -11.11 39.14 -0.27
N MET A 563 -11.76 38.57 0.76
CA MET A 563 -12.76 37.51 0.64
C MET A 563 -14.14 38.05 0.26
N ILE A 564 -14.56 39.13 0.91
CA ILE A 564 -15.94 39.64 1.00
C ILE A 564 -16.51 40.32 -0.25
N ASP A 565 -15.79 40.32 -1.37
CA ASP A 565 -16.23 40.94 -2.63
C ASP A 565 -16.80 39.95 -3.67
N ASP A 566 -16.68 38.62 -3.49
CA ASP A 566 -17.08 37.64 -4.53
C ASP A 566 -17.16 36.17 -4.02
N ASN A 567 -17.29 35.93 -2.71
CA ASN A 567 -16.96 34.62 -2.13
C ASN A 567 -18.10 33.92 -1.40
N ALA A 568 -19.19 33.67 -2.15
CA ALA A 568 -20.32 32.92 -1.65
C ALA A 568 -19.89 31.56 -1.05
N GLY A 569 -20.12 31.39 0.26
CA GLY A 569 -19.77 30.17 0.99
C GLY A 569 -18.33 30.04 1.51
N GLY A 570 -17.54 31.11 1.50
CA GLY A 570 -16.16 31.13 2.01
C GLY A 570 -15.99 30.79 3.49
N LEU A 571 -16.96 31.10 4.35
CA LEU A 571 -16.95 30.72 5.76
C LEU A 571 -17.97 29.62 6.03
N GLN A 572 -17.49 28.40 6.27
CA GLN A 572 -18.34 27.24 6.50
C GLN A 572 -18.59 27.07 7.99
N ILE A 573 -19.86 26.97 8.39
CA ILE A 573 -20.28 26.84 9.79
C ILE A 573 -21.32 25.71 9.87
N GLY A 574 -20.96 24.61 10.52
CA GLY A 574 -21.86 23.49 10.77
C GLY A 574 -22.68 23.63 12.04
N PHE A 575 -23.93 23.16 11.99
CA PHE A 575 -24.86 23.06 13.12
C PHE A 575 -25.22 21.59 13.37
N GLY A 576 -24.89 21.10 14.57
CA GLY A 576 -25.24 19.78 15.08
C GLY A 576 -25.40 19.83 16.61
N ALA A 577 -25.04 18.76 17.33
CA ALA A 577 -25.11 18.73 18.81
C ALA A 577 -24.30 19.85 19.51
N ALA A 578 -23.29 20.40 18.83
CA ALA A 578 -22.71 21.71 19.08
C ALA A 578 -22.41 22.37 17.72
N PHE A 579 -22.43 23.71 17.68
CA PHE A 579 -22.19 24.47 16.46
C PHE A 579 -20.71 24.85 16.29
N ASP A 580 -20.27 24.96 15.04
CA ASP A 580 -18.92 25.39 14.70
C ASP A 580 -18.74 26.91 14.88
N SER A 581 -17.51 27.34 15.13
CA SER A 581 -17.18 28.76 15.24
C SER A 581 -15.74 29.05 14.85
N ILE A 582 -15.50 30.28 14.42
CA ILE A 582 -14.16 30.82 14.20
C ILE A 582 -13.85 31.80 15.33
N ILE A 583 -12.70 31.62 15.99
CA ILE A 583 -12.36 32.38 17.19
C ILE A 583 -11.01 33.07 17.00
N VAL A 584 -10.99 34.40 17.04
CA VAL A 584 -9.79 35.25 16.98
C VAL A 584 -9.55 35.84 18.38
N SER A 585 -8.71 35.18 19.18
CA SER A 585 -8.63 35.41 20.63
C SER A 585 -7.25 35.85 21.11
N THR A 586 -7.14 36.14 22.42
CA THR A 586 -5.85 36.37 23.06
C THR A 586 -5.08 35.07 23.17
N ASN A 587 -3.79 35.11 22.89
CA ASN A 587 -2.91 34.00 23.25
C ASN A 587 -2.55 34.02 24.74
N ALA A 588 -1.90 32.95 25.22
CA ALA A 588 -1.44 32.82 26.61
C ALA A 588 -0.47 33.93 27.06
N SER A 589 0.11 34.70 26.13
CA SER A 589 1.00 35.84 26.42
C SER A 589 0.27 37.17 26.52
N GLY A 590 -1.06 37.20 26.36
CA GLY A 590 -1.88 38.40 26.44
C GLY A 590 -1.88 39.27 25.17
N LEU A 591 -1.35 38.76 24.05
CA LEU A 591 -1.51 39.42 22.74
C LEU A 591 -2.88 39.07 22.18
N GLY A 592 -3.66 40.09 21.79
CA GLY A 592 -4.95 39.94 21.12
C GLY A 592 -4.83 39.76 19.62
N GLY A 593 -5.94 39.41 18.97
CA GLY A 593 -6.06 39.29 17.53
C GLY A 593 -7.15 40.19 16.96
N THR A 594 -6.94 40.71 15.76
CA THR A 594 -7.93 41.50 15.01
C THR A 594 -8.56 40.65 13.91
N LEU A 595 -9.89 40.69 13.81
CA LEU A 595 -10.62 40.26 12.63
C LEU A 595 -10.79 41.49 11.72
N ASP A 596 -10.21 41.43 10.52
CA ASP A 596 -10.37 42.44 9.48
C ASP A 596 -11.41 41.96 8.46
N MET A 597 -12.48 42.73 8.31
CA MET A 597 -13.60 42.51 7.40
C MET A 597 -13.90 43.78 6.59
N ASP A 598 -12.97 44.74 6.52
CA ASP A 598 -13.12 45.96 5.72
C ASP A 598 -12.57 45.72 4.32
N GLY A 599 -13.47 45.60 3.34
CA GLY A 599 -13.09 45.24 1.98
C GLY A 599 -12.42 46.41 1.25
N PRO A 600 -11.57 46.14 0.25
CA PRO A 600 -10.87 47.20 -0.50
C PRO A 600 -11.83 48.15 -1.25
N THR A 601 -13.07 47.71 -1.50
CA THR A 601 -14.14 48.46 -2.17
C THR A 601 -15.16 49.08 -1.20
N GLY A 602 -15.03 48.81 0.11
CA GLY A 602 -16.03 49.13 1.12
C GLY A 602 -17.21 48.17 1.19
N SER A 603 -17.14 47.02 0.49
CA SER A 603 -17.99 45.88 0.77
C SER A 603 -17.54 45.23 2.07
N ASP A 604 -18.50 44.93 2.91
CA ASP A 604 -18.33 44.38 4.26
C ASP A 604 -18.77 42.91 4.27
N LEU A 605 -18.45 42.17 5.34
CA LEU A 605 -18.89 40.77 5.46
C LEU A 605 -20.42 40.64 5.42
N GLY A 606 -20.94 39.85 4.49
CA GLY A 606 -22.37 39.57 4.29
C GLY A 606 -22.77 38.14 4.68
N PHE A 607 -24.07 37.84 4.59
CA PHE A 607 -24.64 36.52 4.84
C PHE A 607 -24.23 35.52 3.75
N SER A 608 -24.14 35.97 2.49
CA SER A 608 -23.75 35.15 1.36
C SER A 608 -22.31 34.62 1.46
N ASP A 609 -21.43 35.29 2.20
CA ASP A 609 -20.06 34.83 2.48
C ASP A 609 -20.01 33.57 3.35
N PHE A 610 -21.14 33.19 3.97
CA PHE A 610 -21.24 31.99 4.78
C PHE A 610 -21.89 30.82 4.03
N THR A 611 -21.47 29.62 4.38
CA THR A 611 -22.26 28.41 4.14
C THR A 611 -22.61 27.79 5.48
N PHE A 612 -23.90 27.65 5.73
CA PHE A 612 -24.41 27.01 6.92
C PHE A 612 -24.85 25.60 6.58
N THR A 613 -24.24 24.60 7.21
CA THR A 613 -24.63 23.19 7.04
C THR A 613 -25.35 22.71 8.30
N ASP A 614 -26.41 21.93 8.13
CA ASP A 614 -27.07 21.23 9.23
C ASP A 614 -27.27 19.75 8.84
N GLN A 615 -27.22 18.86 9.82
CA GLN A 615 -27.49 17.43 9.60
C GLN A 615 -28.88 17.03 10.06
N ASP A 616 -29.44 17.73 11.06
CA ASP A 616 -30.69 17.38 11.76
C ASP A 616 -31.61 18.61 11.95
N GLY A 617 -31.40 19.70 11.20
CA GLY A 617 -32.06 21.00 11.40
C GLY A 617 -31.42 21.85 12.50
N VAL A 618 -31.69 23.16 12.48
CA VAL A 618 -31.10 24.12 13.42
C VAL A 618 -32.16 24.73 14.34
N ALA A 619 -31.92 24.66 15.65
CA ALA A 619 -32.80 25.26 16.65
C ALA A 619 -32.78 26.79 16.56
N SER A 620 -33.93 27.43 16.79
CA SER A 620 -34.00 28.89 16.97
C SER A 620 -33.06 29.33 18.07
N GLY A 621 -32.29 30.39 17.82
CA GLY A 621 -31.29 30.82 18.79
C GLY A 621 -30.38 31.92 18.27
N VAL A 622 -29.47 32.36 19.13
CA VAL A 622 -28.44 33.34 18.81
C VAL A 622 -27.08 32.69 18.99
N TYR A 623 -26.33 32.57 17.90
CA TYR A 623 -25.10 31.79 17.81
C TYR A 623 -23.90 32.69 17.53
N PRO A 624 -22.82 32.65 18.33
CA PRO A 624 -21.59 33.37 18.04
C PRO A 624 -20.78 32.59 16.98
N ILE A 625 -20.81 33.04 15.73
CA ILE A 625 -20.15 32.33 14.62
C ILE A 625 -18.73 32.85 14.37
N LEU A 626 -18.46 34.13 14.65
CA LEU A 626 -17.12 34.72 14.67
C LEU A 626 -16.94 35.50 15.97
N VAL A 627 -15.93 35.14 16.76
CA VAL A 627 -15.61 35.82 18.02
C VAL A 627 -14.23 36.44 17.90
N ALA A 628 -14.10 37.76 18.08
CA ALA A 628 -12.82 38.45 17.96
C ALA A 628 -12.51 39.34 19.17
N GLN A 629 -11.23 39.67 19.39
CA GLN A 629 -10.88 40.71 20.37
C GLN A 629 -11.11 42.12 19.86
N SER A 630 -10.92 42.33 18.56
CA SER A 630 -11.15 43.58 17.85
C SER A 630 -11.63 43.25 16.46
N ILE A 631 -12.56 44.05 15.94
CA ILE A 631 -13.05 43.94 14.57
C ILE A 631 -12.74 45.27 13.86
N VAL A 632 -12.29 45.18 12.61
CA VAL A 632 -12.14 46.29 11.66
C VAL A 632 -13.10 46.02 10.51
N GLY A 633 -13.89 47.02 10.10
CA GLY A 633 -14.96 46.88 9.12
C GLY A 633 -16.36 46.79 9.75
N THR A 634 -17.39 46.68 8.91
CA THR A 634 -18.79 46.51 9.33
C THR A 634 -19.37 45.22 8.73
N LEU A 635 -20.68 44.98 8.93
CA LEU A 635 -21.40 43.95 8.17
C LEU A 635 -22.09 44.63 6.98
N ASP A 636 -22.23 43.92 5.87
CA ASP A 636 -22.96 44.45 4.73
C ASP A 636 -24.45 44.57 5.07
N ALA A 637 -24.91 45.81 5.26
CA ALA A 637 -26.29 46.11 5.59
C ALA A 637 -27.30 45.66 4.51
N THR A 638 -26.84 45.35 3.30
CA THR A 638 -27.67 44.85 2.19
C THR A 638 -27.76 43.33 2.13
N ASP A 639 -26.88 42.63 2.85
CA ASP A 639 -26.77 41.17 2.87
C ASP A 639 -26.63 40.65 4.31
N LEU A 640 -27.64 40.91 5.16
CA LEU A 640 -27.61 40.47 6.55
C LEU A 640 -28.37 39.16 6.80
N GLY A 641 -29.15 38.65 5.86
CA GLY A 641 -30.01 37.52 6.13
C GLY A 641 -30.30 36.66 4.92
N GLY A 642 -30.55 35.38 5.19
CA GLY A 642 -30.80 34.36 4.19
C GLY A 642 -31.12 33.02 4.83
N ASP A 643 -31.07 31.97 4.02
CA ASP A 643 -31.40 30.61 4.43
C ASP A 643 -30.24 29.98 5.21
N VAL A 644 -30.56 29.22 6.26
CA VAL A 644 -29.61 28.48 7.09
C VAL A 644 -29.93 26.99 6.97
N GLY A 645 -29.00 26.23 6.38
CA GLY A 645 -29.19 24.80 6.13
C GLY A 645 -30.26 24.49 5.08
N ASP A 646 -30.61 23.21 4.96
CA ASP A 646 -31.46 22.69 3.88
C ASP A 646 -32.95 22.60 4.26
N LEU A 647 -33.29 22.85 5.53
CA LEU A 647 -34.65 22.64 6.07
C LEU A 647 -35.49 23.93 6.20
N GLY A 648 -35.08 25.03 5.58
CA GLY A 648 -35.87 26.27 5.51
C GLY A 648 -35.80 27.17 6.74
N ALA A 649 -34.79 27.00 7.60
CA ALA A 649 -34.50 27.98 8.64
C ALA A 649 -33.97 29.28 8.00
N THR A 650 -34.29 30.43 8.61
CA THR A 650 -33.73 31.71 8.18
C THR A 650 -32.85 32.30 9.27
N GLY A 651 -31.79 32.99 8.84
CA GLY A 651 -30.79 33.57 9.71
C GLY A 651 -30.63 35.06 9.47
N MET A 652 -30.25 35.78 10.52
CA MET A 652 -29.89 37.20 10.49
C MET A 652 -28.55 37.43 11.19
N LEU A 653 -27.61 38.04 10.50
CA LEU A 653 -26.33 38.47 11.04
C LEU A 653 -26.48 39.76 11.85
N SER A 654 -25.72 39.85 12.94
CA SER A 654 -25.55 41.09 13.70
C SER A 654 -24.16 41.18 14.32
N LEU A 655 -23.70 42.40 14.55
CA LEU A 655 -22.38 42.68 15.13
C LEU A 655 -22.55 43.33 16.50
N SER A 656 -22.02 42.69 17.56
CA SER A 656 -21.98 43.30 18.88
C SER A 656 -20.86 42.72 19.74
N ASN A 657 -20.26 43.54 20.61
CA ASN A 657 -19.20 43.14 21.54
C ASN A 657 -18.02 42.39 20.87
N ASN A 658 -17.64 42.82 19.66
CA ASN A 658 -16.60 42.20 18.83
C ASN A 658 -16.90 40.73 18.45
N THR A 659 -18.18 40.40 18.32
CA THR A 659 -18.67 39.10 17.87
C THR A 659 -19.68 39.30 16.75
N VAL A 660 -19.54 38.51 15.68
CA VAL A 660 -20.61 38.31 14.68
C VAL A 660 -21.53 37.20 15.18
N TRP A 661 -22.80 37.55 15.32
CA TRP A 661 -23.85 36.67 15.77
C TRP A 661 -24.75 36.31 14.62
N LEU A 662 -25.13 35.04 14.54
CA LEU A 662 -26.24 34.57 13.71
C LEU A 662 -27.45 34.35 14.59
N THR A 663 -28.53 35.08 14.33
CA THR A 663 -29.84 34.83 14.94
C THR A 663 -30.65 33.98 13.99
N ILE A 664 -30.98 32.76 14.40
CA ILE A 664 -31.78 31.83 13.61
C ILE A 664 -33.22 31.87 14.13
N ASP A 665 -34.17 32.08 13.23
CA ASP A 665 -35.58 31.77 13.45
C ASP A 665 -35.85 30.39 12.85
N GLY A 666 -35.74 29.37 13.69
CA GLY A 666 -35.71 27.96 13.30
C GLY A 666 -37.06 27.40 12.83
N VAL A 667 -36.97 26.22 12.25
CA VAL A 667 -38.06 25.37 11.76
C VAL A 667 -38.82 24.76 12.95
N ASP A 668 -40.16 24.70 12.87
CA ASP A 668 -40.98 23.99 13.85
C ASP A 668 -40.81 22.48 13.64
N THR A 669 -40.06 21.82 14.51
CA THR A 669 -39.80 20.36 14.44
C THR A 669 -40.93 19.52 15.03
N SER A 670 -42.01 20.13 15.55
CA SER A 670 -43.19 19.41 16.03
C SER A 670 -43.85 18.61 14.90
N GLU A 671 -44.67 17.61 15.24
CA GLU A 671 -45.41 16.86 14.22
C GLU A 671 -46.30 17.77 13.37
N TYR A 672 -46.89 18.80 13.98
CA TYR A 672 -47.64 19.82 13.24
C TYR A 672 -46.73 20.59 12.28
N GLY A 673 -45.55 21.03 12.73
CA GLY A 673 -44.61 21.78 11.89
C GLY A 673 -44.09 20.97 10.70
N GLN A 674 -43.78 19.68 10.91
CA GLN A 674 -43.43 18.78 9.81
C GLN A 674 -44.60 18.57 8.85
N TRP A 675 -45.81 18.34 9.35
CA TRP A 675 -47.01 18.21 8.51
C TRP A 675 -47.30 19.50 7.72
N ALA A 676 -47.25 20.67 8.37
CA ALA A 676 -47.50 21.97 7.75
C ALA A 676 -46.51 22.27 6.61
N SER A 677 -45.26 21.83 6.77
CA SER A 677 -44.24 21.95 5.72
C SER A 677 -44.58 21.14 4.46
N THR A 678 -45.32 20.03 4.57
CA THR A 678 -45.73 19.24 3.40
C THR A 678 -46.78 19.94 2.53
N PHE A 679 -47.41 20.99 3.07
CA PHE A 679 -48.44 21.80 2.41
C PHE A 679 -47.99 23.25 2.17
N ASP A 680 -46.70 23.56 2.34
CA ASP A 680 -46.15 24.91 2.19
C ASP A 680 -46.84 25.99 3.05
N LEU A 681 -47.38 25.61 4.22
CA LEU A 681 -48.12 26.54 5.08
C LEU A 681 -47.17 27.51 5.83
N PRO A 682 -47.55 28.79 5.98
CA PRO A 682 -46.79 29.74 6.81
C PRO A 682 -46.73 29.33 8.28
N LYS A 683 -45.59 29.54 8.94
CA LYS A 683 -45.41 29.34 10.39
C LYS A 683 -46.42 30.18 11.20
N GLY A 684 -47.06 29.57 12.20
CA GLY A 684 -48.06 30.22 13.06
C GLY A 684 -49.46 30.33 12.44
N SER A 685 -49.71 29.62 11.34
CA SER A 685 -51.02 29.54 10.69
C SER A 685 -51.98 28.54 11.34
N ASP A 686 -51.68 28.04 12.55
CA ASP A 686 -52.45 26.99 13.25
C ASP A 686 -53.94 27.31 13.38
N LEU A 687 -54.28 28.57 13.60
CA LEU A 687 -55.66 29.06 13.75
C LEU A 687 -56.21 29.73 12.48
N VAL A 688 -55.45 29.68 11.39
CA VAL A 688 -55.87 30.16 10.07
C VAL A 688 -56.58 29.01 9.36
N ASP A 689 -57.71 29.33 8.75
CA ASP A 689 -58.40 28.48 7.78
C ASP A 689 -57.89 28.93 6.40
N THR A 690 -57.06 28.09 5.77
CA THR A 690 -56.26 28.49 4.59
C THR A 690 -57.03 28.34 3.28
N ASP A 691 -57.93 27.36 3.22
CA ASP A 691 -58.75 27.06 2.05
C ASP A 691 -60.23 27.47 2.19
N ASP A 692 -60.58 28.13 3.31
CA ASP A 692 -61.89 28.68 3.64
C ASP A 692 -63.00 27.61 3.79
N ASP A 693 -62.66 26.39 4.25
CA ASP A 693 -63.61 25.27 4.43
C ASP A 693 -64.36 25.28 5.78
N GLY A 694 -63.93 26.17 6.70
CA GLY A 694 -64.47 26.34 8.04
C GLY A 694 -63.67 25.68 9.16
N TYR A 695 -62.59 24.97 8.84
CA TYR A 695 -61.63 24.38 9.79
C TYR A 695 -60.28 25.08 9.68
N ASN A 696 -59.65 25.32 10.82
CA ASN A 696 -58.28 25.84 10.79
C ASN A 696 -57.26 24.72 10.55
N ASN A 697 -56.07 25.11 10.10
CA ASN A 697 -54.99 24.19 9.78
C ASN A 697 -54.67 23.20 10.92
N PHE A 698 -54.81 23.60 12.19
CA PHE A 698 -54.60 22.69 13.33
C PHE A 698 -55.72 21.65 13.49
N GLN A 699 -56.97 22.03 13.24
CA GLN A 699 -58.09 21.09 13.20
C GLN A 699 -57.94 20.09 12.05
N GLU A 700 -57.50 20.55 10.89
CA GLU A 700 -57.24 19.67 9.75
C GLU A 700 -56.07 18.73 10.02
N PHE A 701 -54.98 19.23 10.62
CA PHE A 701 -53.90 18.37 11.11
C PHE A 701 -54.41 17.27 12.05
N ALA A 702 -55.26 17.65 13.01
CA ALA A 702 -55.79 16.72 14.00
C ALA A 702 -56.77 15.70 13.41
N PHE A 703 -57.59 16.08 12.43
CA PHE A 703 -58.61 15.19 11.85
C PHE A 703 -58.19 14.53 10.53
N GLY A 704 -56.99 14.85 10.02
CA GLY A 704 -56.44 14.34 8.76
C GLY A 704 -57.05 14.97 7.51
N GLY A 705 -57.29 16.29 7.55
CA GLY A 705 -57.65 17.10 6.39
C GLY A 705 -56.44 17.55 5.56
N ASP A 706 -56.71 18.26 4.47
CA ASP A 706 -55.72 18.88 3.58
C ASP A 706 -55.97 20.40 3.52
N PRO A 707 -55.11 21.21 4.16
CA PRO A 707 -55.32 22.66 4.38
C PRO A 707 -55.19 23.51 3.12
N THR A 708 -55.05 22.86 1.96
CA THR A 708 -54.95 23.50 0.65
C THR A 708 -56.13 23.15 -0.26
N ASN A 709 -57.09 22.38 0.23
CA ASN A 709 -58.14 21.77 -0.57
C ASN A 709 -59.45 21.64 0.21
N ASP A 710 -60.34 22.61 -0.03
CA ASP A 710 -61.66 22.79 0.62
C ASP A 710 -62.62 21.59 0.53
N LEU A 711 -62.30 20.58 -0.27
CA LEU A 711 -63.05 19.33 -0.38
C LEU A 711 -62.58 18.23 0.58
N VAL A 712 -61.47 18.42 1.31
CA VAL A 712 -60.81 17.40 2.13
C VAL A 712 -60.67 17.89 3.58
N VAL A 713 -61.81 18.14 4.23
CA VAL A 713 -61.91 18.59 5.64
C VAL A 713 -61.37 17.59 6.69
N GLY A 714 -61.06 16.34 6.30
CA GLY A 714 -60.70 15.25 7.21
C GLY A 714 -61.88 14.59 7.94
N MET A 715 -61.60 13.77 8.96
CA MET A 715 -62.61 13.10 9.78
C MET A 715 -63.09 13.98 10.94
N VAL A 716 -63.67 15.14 10.61
CA VAL A 716 -64.16 16.12 11.59
C VAL A 716 -65.29 15.57 12.48
N PRO A 717 -65.49 16.09 13.70
CA PRO A 717 -66.49 15.56 14.62
C PRO A 717 -67.93 15.59 14.08
N VAL A 718 -68.56 14.43 14.01
CA VAL A 718 -69.96 14.24 13.58
C VAL A 718 -70.81 13.72 14.72
N ALA A 719 -71.83 14.48 15.11
CA ALA A 719 -72.81 14.06 16.09
C ALA A 719 -73.87 13.13 15.47
N GLY A 720 -74.27 12.11 16.23
CA GLY A 720 -75.27 11.13 15.84
C GLY A 720 -76.07 10.65 17.04
N THR A 721 -77.09 9.83 16.78
CA THR A 721 -77.84 9.14 17.84
C THR A 721 -77.82 7.64 17.61
N LEU A 722 -77.60 6.86 18.66
CA LEU A 722 -77.55 5.40 18.62
C LEU A 722 -78.52 4.82 19.65
N ASP A 723 -79.38 3.90 19.21
CA ASP A 723 -80.21 3.07 20.10
C ASP A 723 -79.61 1.66 20.12
N ASP A 724 -79.07 1.23 21.27
CA ASP A 724 -78.50 -0.11 21.44
C ASP A 724 -79.51 -1.14 21.99
N GLY A 725 -80.79 -0.74 22.10
CA GLY A 725 -81.87 -1.52 22.69
C GLY A 725 -82.00 -1.39 24.22
N SER A 726 -81.05 -0.71 24.87
CA SER A 726 -81.04 -0.45 26.33
C SER A 726 -80.99 1.03 26.70
N THR A 727 -80.28 1.86 25.92
CA THR A 727 -80.14 3.31 26.11
C THR A 727 -80.10 4.02 24.75
N ASN A 728 -80.68 5.22 24.67
CA ASN A 728 -80.48 6.13 23.54
C ASN A 728 -79.25 6.98 23.83
N TRP A 729 -78.28 7.00 22.93
CA TRP A 729 -77.01 7.69 23.08
C TRP A 729 -76.91 8.87 22.12
N LEU A 730 -76.45 10.02 22.61
CA LEU A 730 -75.87 11.06 21.77
C LEU A 730 -74.41 10.68 21.56
N THR A 731 -74.04 10.37 20.32
CA THR A 731 -72.70 9.92 19.95
C THR A 731 -71.95 11.00 19.20
N MET A 732 -70.63 11.07 19.35
CA MET A 732 -69.73 11.87 18.53
C MET A 732 -68.67 10.95 17.93
N VAL A 733 -68.51 11.01 16.60
CA VAL A 733 -67.47 10.30 15.86
C VAL A 733 -66.48 11.30 15.28
N TYR A 734 -65.19 11.15 15.56
CA TYR A 734 -64.13 12.04 15.07
C TYR A 734 -62.85 11.24 14.79
N GLY A 735 -61.97 11.77 13.95
CA GLY A 735 -60.65 11.19 13.69
C GLY A 735 -59.64 11.49 14.80
N GLU A 736 -58.88 10.50 15.21
CA GLU A 736 -57.74 10.62 16.12
C GLU A 736 -56.46 10.13 15.44
N ARG A 737 -55.37 10.90 15.52
CA ARG A 737 -54.04 10.47 15.07
C ARG A 737 -53.50 9.38 15.99
N THR A 738 -53.00 8.28 15.43
CA THR A 738 -52.65 7.05 16.19
C THR A 738 -51.18 6.64 16.17
N ASN A 739 -50.29 7.56 15.82
CA ASN A 739 -48.84 7.41 16.00
C ASN A 739 -48.43 7.57 17.48
N ASP A 740 -47.23 7.08 17.82
CA ASP A 740 -46.72 7.03 19.21
C ASP A 740 -46.54 8.42 19.87
N ASN A 741 -46.61 9.51 19.11
CA ASN A 741 -46.56 10.89 19.60
C ASN A 741 -47.35 11.87 18.69
N PRO A 742 -48.69 11.89 18.71
CA PRO A 742 -49.51 12.50 17.66
C PRO A 742 -49.45 14.03 17.53
N GLY A 743 -48.72 14.73 18.40
CA GLY A 743 -48.66 16.20 18.42
C GLY A 743 -49.96 16.90 18.82
N VAL A 744 -51.01 16.14 19.16
CA VAL A 744 -52.33 16.64 19.56
C VAL A 744 -52.92 15.77 20.68
N THR A 745 -53.57 16.40 21.66
CA THR A 745 -54.39 15.74 22.68
C THR A 745 -55.87 15.95 22.36
N TYR A 746 -56.66 14.87 22.36
CA TYR A 746 -58.11 14.92 22.20
C TYR A 746 -58.79 14.74 23.56
N THR A 747 -59.69 15.67 23.89
CA THR A 747 -60.53 15.60 25.10
C THR A 747 -61.99 15.70 24.69
N VAL A 748 -62.83 14.75 25.11
CA VAL A 748 -64.26 14.76 24.79
C VAL A 748 -65.05 15.10 26.05
N GLU A 749 -65.76 16.21 25.99
CA GLU A 749 -66.45 16.75 27.16
C GLU A 749 -67.94 16.94 26.88
N THR A 750 -68.73 16.94 27.96
CA THR A 750 -70.18 17.17 27.95
C THR A 750 -70.59 18.34 28.86
N VAL A 751 -71.70 18.99 28.53
CA VAL A 751 -72.31 20.06 29.33
C VAL A 751 -73.83 20.12 29.08
N ASP A 752 -74.61 20.75 29.96
CA ASP A 752 -76.06 20.88 29.85
C ASP A 752 -76.56 22.24 29.30
N ASP A 753 -75.66 23.24 29.13
CA ASP A 753 -76.07 24.62 28.82
C ASP A 753 -75.19 25.40 27.81
N LEU A 754 -74.20 24.75 27.17
CA LEU A 754 -73.24 25.36 26.23
C LEU A 754 -72.37 26.49 26.84
N VAL A 755 -72.29 26.60 28.17
CA VAL A 755 -71.42 27.59 28.80
C VAL A 755 -69.97 27.10 28.76
N PHE A 756 -69.05 27.96 28.33
CA PHE A 756 -67.63 27.63 28.25
C PHE A 756 -67.02 27.53 29.67
N GLY A 757 -66.19 26.51 29.92
CA GLY A 757 -65.51 26.30 31.21
C GLY A 757 -66.29 25.50 32.27
N THR A 758 -67.51 25.03 31.97
CA THR A 758 -68.30 24.13 32.83
C THR A 758 -68.40 22.70 32.29
N TRP A 759 -67.71 22.40 31.20
CA TRP A 759 -67.68 21.12 30.53
C TRP A 759 -66.94 20.06 31.39
N THR A 760 -67.42 18.81 31.37
CA THR A 760 -66.82 17.71 32.12
C THR A 760 -66.54 16.49 31.24
N ASN A 761 -65.54 15.69 31.62
CA ASN A 761 -65.14 14.47 30.91
C ASN A 761 -66.01 13.23 31.21
N ASP A 762 -67.26 13.43 31.66
CA ASP A 762 -68.19 12.34 32.01
C ASP A 762 -68.85 11.76 30.74
N VAL A 763 -68.02 11.23 29.85
CA VAL A 763 -68.42 10.65 28.56
C VAL A 763 -68.07 9.17 28.49
N THR A 764 -68.88 8.40 27.77
CA THR A 764 -68.67 6.96 27.56
C THR A 764 -67.93 6.73 26.24
N PHE A 765 -66.78 6.07 26.30
CA PHE A 765 -66.10 5.60 25.09
C PHE A 765 -66.79 4.34 24.56
N LEU A 766 -67.18 4.34 23.28
CA LEU A 766 -67.89 3.25 22.63
C LEU A 766 -67.01 2.37 21.74
N GLY A 767 -65.88 2.89 21.23
CA GLY A 767 -64.92 2.10 20.45
C GLY A 767 -64.13 2.88 19.40
N TYR A 768 -63.17 2.18 18.80
CA TYR A 768 -62.38 2.61 17.63
C TYR A 768 -62.90 1.90 16.37
N GLY A 769 -62.85 2.59 15.22
CA GLY A 769 -62.97 1.95 13.90
C GLY A 769 -61.62 1.61 13.29
N ASP A 770 -61.60 1.37 11.98
CA ASP A 770 -60.38 1.02 11.25
C ASP A 770 -59.55 2.27 10.93
N THR A 771 -58.25 2.21 11.21
CA THR A 771 -57.29 3.28 10.89
C THR A 771 -57.08 3.40 9.37
N VAL A 772 -57.20 4.59 8.82
CA VAL A 772 -56.90 4.93 7.42
C VAL A 772 -55.96 6.14 7.42
N ASP A 773 -54.84 6.03 6.72
CA ASP A 773 -53.85 7.10 6.56
C ASP A 773 -53.40 7.75 7.90
N GLY A 774 -53.29 6.93 8.95
CA GLY A 774 -52.84 7.36 10.28
C GLY A 774 -53.94 7.93 11.18
N ILE A 775 -55.16 8.08 10.67
CA ILE A 775 -56.34 8.56 11.40
C ILE A 775 -57.26 7.40 11.74
N THR A 776 -57.61 7.28 13.02
CA THR A 776 -58.55 6.27 13.53
C THR A 776 -59.83 6.95 13.98
N PRO A 777 -61.00 6.56 13.45
CA PRO A 777 -62.26 7.11 13.93
C PRO A 777 -62.58 6.60 15.35
N VAL A 778 -62.90 7.52 16.25
CA VAL A 778 -63.18 7.30 17.67
C VAL A 778 -64.63 7.65 17.94
N THR A 779 -65.36 6.79 18.67
CA THR A 779 -66.74 7.06 19.06
C THR A 779 -66.85 7.27 20.57
N ASN A 780 -67.31 8.45 20.98
CA ASN A 780 -67.68 8.77 22.35
C ASN A 780 -69.17 9.09 22.43
N ALA A 781 -69.78 8.90 23.59
CA ALA A 781 -71.22 9.09 23.74
C ALA A 781 -71.65 9.46 25.16
N ILE A 782 -72.83 10.06 25.27
CA ILE A 782 -73.54 10.29 26.53
C ILE A 782 -74.99 9.79 26.41
N PRO A 783 -75.61 9.31 27.50
CA PRO A 783 -77.03 8.93 27.48
C PRO A 783 -77.91 10.16 27.18
N ILE A 784 -78.95 9.99 26.36
CA ILE A 784 -79.99 11.01 26.11
C ILE A 784 -81.13 10.80 27.12
N ASP A 785 -80.80 10.89 28.41
CA ASP A 785 -81.78 10.74 29.49
C ASP A 785 -82.32 12.09 30.00
N ASN A 786 -81.65 13.20 29.67
CA ASN A 786 -82.06 14.56 30.01
C ASN A 786 -82.51 15.37 28.77
N THR A 787 -83.10 16.54 29.01
CA THR A 787 -83.67 17.38 27.93
C THR A 787 -82.68 18.39 27.35
N LYS A 788 -81.45 18.46 27.89
CA LYS A 788 -80.41 19.40 27.49
C LYS A 788 -79.03 18.79 27.76
N ASP A 789 -78.45 18.14 26.75
CA ASP A 789 -77.10 17.60 26.83
C ASP A 789 -76.35 17.96 25.53
N PHE A 790 -75.08 18.36 25.65
CA PHE A 790 -74.19 18.72 24.55
C PHE A 790 -72.90 17.95 24.67
N LEU A 791 -72.33 17.55 23.54
CA LEU A 791 -71.09 16.78 23.45
C LEU A 791 -70.12 17.49 22.50
N GLY A 792 -68.86 17.65 22.90
CA GLY A 792 -67.85 18.38 22.14
C GLY A 792 -66.48 17.71 22.19
N VAL A 793 -65.69 17.89 21.13
CA VAL A 793 -64.30 17.45 21.05
C VAL A 793 -63.40 18.68 21.14
N PHE A 794 -62.47 18.65 22.07
CA PHE A 794 -61.51 19.71 22.36
C PHE A 794 -60.12 19.23 22.00
N LEU A 795 -59.39 20.06 21.25
CA LEU A 795 -58.05 19.77 20.77
C LEU A 795 -57.05 20.66 21.50
N GLU A 796 -55.94 20.07 21.95
CA GLU A 796 -54.80 20.80 22.52
C GLU A 796 -53.53 20.39 21.79
N LYS A 797 -52.79 21.37 21.26
CA LYS A 797 -51.49 21.16 20.60
C LYS A 797 -50.45 20.75 21.63
N GLN A 798 -49.69 19.68 21.36
CA GLN A 798 -48.53 19.31 22.18
C GLN A 798 -47.29 20.01 21.61
N GLU A 799 -46.59 20.77 22.44
CA GLU A 799 -45.32 21.45 22.10
C GLU A 799 -44.11 20.51 22.14
#